data_AF-A0A9E0DUH4-F1
#
_entry.id   AF-A0A9E0DUH4-F1
#
_cell.length_a   1.000
_cell.length_b   1.000
_cell.length_c   1.000
_cell.angle_alpha   90.00
_cell.angle_beta   90.00
_cell.angle_gamma   90.00
#
_symmetry.space_group_name_H-M   'P 1'
#
loop_
_entity.id
_entity.type
_entity.pdbx_description
1 polymer ?
#
loop_
_entity_poly.entity_id
_entity_poly.type
_entity_poly.pdbx_seq_one_letter_code
_entity_poly.pdbx_strand_id
1 'polypeptide(L)'
;METLRKIIEEKKRKGEEKKPYYGIRKLSVGIVSCMLGHLLFFASPVVVSAVEATPEDVSIIQMQSVKGEAIERSATLVAVTGATGIRAASGNIDSENLGYAPNAKYSFQDLKFDPEKLSKTNSARQIQFKIYGKHNIAASTDNWKINLQIDERIAKHVIGIEVEPKRLTEANPRPIRRALTRKSDTIGRMTNIWEVNYIRSENGVFAGGETTDTQTAHNGIIYLDKPLNKILEEIGDENLTNERLFYRIYLTSVQDKGAIVPGIASTGFFKINGLDIQIETIESSGNEKWFKHAAVEGRYVRSDKFKNPGGAINQNGAIVVDHKISKNTNFAYISAKNKPWTLEYGVDPRLVKYIGGIELYYMDAADYVNPDYSLKNKANRKVRDLSIVRTAGHKKYGYGDITENQFTQIVDVHGGRPEPITIRYVYKLNKPINEILEELRREAGVEEGEAFGKDFIFSAWITDKTKDALITNTYGTGYYRIQDIDGDGKLDEEEANNEQSPYIGVPKITAPYEGDNKVKAVVHLNENAGKGNKAQLINKNGVVVATINNVDAEENGIPKTIDRELEFTVTDSSVLGKAGDKLTVKIIPSDERYEKAEEAETKVKEAPKAVKDPLRVVKGKDLTEDTVLAKKGVENSNKMPGGTTYRWKTAPNTSQAGNTTGIVSVTVPDREEAFEVTVPIEVFLADADKYTPQTTSIIKEYGTSTTEEEIIGAVTVPGYPEDTVDELEIALDNATQIPDGNTAGDYPVDVTVTYPDGSEDKVQVTVTVKEQKDNEKYIPEFDQINKNYGEATTEEEIKGALKEESVPENTEVTVKNPENLPDGMTEGTFEIEVTVEYPDGTSEDTTVQVVVTDNRTDAEKYTPEFDQIEKNYGEATTEEEIKGALKEESVPENTEVTVKNPESLPDGMTEGTFEIEVTVEYPDGTSEDTTVQVVV
;
A
#
# COMPACT_ATOMS: atom_id res chain seq x y z
N MET A 1 13.61 -68.61 -34.90
CA MET A 1 12.56 -68.21 -33.93
C MET A 1 11.64 -69.36 -33.54
N GLU A 2 11.16 -70.17 -34.48
CA GLU A 2 10.26 -71.30 -34.19
C GLU A 2 10.93 -72.48 -33.48
N THR A 3 12.21 -72.74 -33.78
CA THR A 3 13.03 -73.75 -33.08
C THR A 3 13.31 -73.38 -31.62
N LEU A 4 13.40 -72.07 -31.31
CA LEU A 4 13.63 -71.57 -29.96
C LEU A 4 12.36 -71.66 -29.10
N ARG A 5 11.18 -71.41 -29.70
CA ARG A 5 9.88 -71.63 -29.03
C ARG A 5 9.68 -73.10 -28.67
N LYS A 6 9.97 -74.05 -29.57
CA LYS A 6 9.87 -75.49 -29.28
C LYS A 6 10.77 -75.94 -28.13
N ILE A 7 11.98 -75.39 -28.00
CA ILE A 7 12.91 -75.73 -26.91
C ILE A 7 12.43 -75.18 -25.56
N ILE A 8 11.82 -74.00 -25.55
CA ILE A 8 11.27 -73.38 -24.33
C ILE A 8 10.02 -74.12 -23.86
N GLU A 9 9.16 -74.52 -24.79
CA GLU A 9 7.93 -75.28 -24.51
C GLU A 9 8.24 -76.71 -24.04
N GLU A 10 9.25 -77.36 -24.62
CA GLU A 10 9.71 -78.68 -24.18
C GLU A 10 10.40 -78.63 -22.80
N LYS A 11 11.09 -77.53 -22.46
CA LYS A 11 11.66 -77.32 -21.12
C LYS A 11 10.60 -77.00 -20.07
N LYS A 12 9.54 -76.26 -20.42
CA LYS A 12 8.38 -76.04 -19.53
C LYS A 12 7.62 -77.35 -19.26
N ARG A 13 7.38 -78.16 -20.29
CA ARG A 13 6.70 -79.46 -20.15
C ARG A 13 7.49 -80.48 -19.31
N LYS A 14 8.83 -80.44 -19.33
CA LYS A 14 9.69 -81.30 -18.48
C LYS A 14 9.82 -80.81 -17.01
N GLY A 15 9.30 -79.64 -16.68
CA GLY A 15 9.27 -79.09 -15.31
C GLY A 15 8.01 -79.46 -14.51
N GLU A 16 6.90 -79.77 -15.19
CA GLU A 16 5.59 -79.99 -14.55
C GLU A 16 5.31 -81.46 -14.16
N GLU A 17 6.18 -82.42 -14.53
CA GLU A 17 6.03 -83.85 -14.19
C GLU A 17 7.04 -84.36 -13.13
N LYS A 18 7.35 -83.55 -12.11
CA LYS A 18 8.10 -84.04 -10.93
C LYS A 18 7.31 -83.86 -9.63
N LYS A 19 6.51 -84.87 -9.30
CA LYS A 19 6.01 -85.11 -7.93
C LYS A 19 7.16 -85.64 -7.06
N PRO A 20 7.48 -85.04 -5.90
CA PRO A 20 8.37 -85.68 -4.94
C PRO A 20 7.61 -86.76 -4.18
N TYR A 21 8.04 -88.01 -4.35
CA TYR A 21 7.59 -89.17 -3.56
C TYR A 21 8.81 -89.71 -2.81
N TYR A 22 8.91 -89.47 -1.51
CA TYR A 22 9.67 -90.36 -0.62
C TYR A 22 8.95 -90.51 0.72
N GLY A 23 8.70 -91.78 1.04
CA GLY A 23 7.84 -92.23 2.11
C GLY A 23 8.52 -92.27 3.46
N ILE A 24 7.66 -92.15 4.47
CA ILE A 24 7.97 -92.31 5.88
C ILE A 24 8.32 -93.78 6.14
N ARG A 25 9.60 -94.07 6.42
CA ARG A 25 9.98 -95.30 7.11
C ARG A 25 9.84 -95.06 8.61
N LYS A 26 8.94 -95.82 9.24
CA LYS A 26 8.81 -95.96 10.70
C LYS A 26 10.18 -96.26 11.30
N LEU A 27 10.66 -95.37 12.18
CA LEU A 27 11.71 -95.70 13.14
C LEU A 27 11.07 -95.74 14.52
N SER A 28 10.86 -96.95 15.02
CA SER A 28 10.52 -97.22 16.40
C SER A 28 11.79 -97.08 17.24
N VAL A 29 11.88 -96.06 18.10
CA VAL A 29 12.87 -96.02 19.17
C VAL A 29 12.11 -95.93 20.48
N GLY A 30 12.28 -96.96 21.30
CA GLY A 30 11.55 -97.16 22.54
C GLY A 30 11.94 -96.14 23.60
N ILE A 31 10.92 -95.63 24.28
CA ILE A 31 11.04 -94.99 25.58
C ILE A 31 10.97 -96.10 26.63
N VAL A 32 12.02 -96.25 27.43
CA VAL A 32 11.99 -97.00 28.70
C VAL A 32 12.69 -96.20 29.79
N SER A 33 11.92 -95.94 30.86
CA SER A 33 12.30 -95.62 32.25
C SER A 33 12.97 -94.26 32.57
N CYS A 34 12.63 -93.53 33.63
CA CYS A 34 11.89 -93.87 34.86
C CYS A 34 10.96 -92.71 35.31
N MET A 35 9.77 -93.08 35.79
CA MET A 35 8.96 -92.29 36.72
C MET A 35 9.66 -92.20 38.09
N LEU A 36 9.52 -91.07 38.80
CA LEU A 36 8.89 -91.00 40.13
C LEU A 36 8.82 -89.55 40.60
N GLY A 37 7.65 -89.13 41.12
CA GLY A 37 7.50 -87.89 41.91
C GLY A 37 6.30 -87.02 41.56
N HIS A 38 5.08 -87.55 41.71
CA HIS A 38 3.85 -86.76 41.74
C HIS A 38 3.68 -86.09 43.12
N LEU A 39 3.38 -84.79 43.14
CA LEU A 39 2.50 -84.16 44.14
C LEU A 39 1.87 -82.88 43.57
N LEU A 40 0.72 -83.10 42.94
CA LEU A 40 -0.52 -82.30 42.95
C LEU A 40 -0.44 -80.79 43.27
N PHE A 41 -0.69 -79.95 42.26
CA PHE A 41 -1.68 -78.85 42.34
C PHE A 41 -2.33 -78.67 40.96
N PHE A 42 -3.65 -78.87 40.90
CA PHE A 42 -4.50 -78.70 39.72
C PHE A 42 -4.96 -77.25 39.58
N ALA A 43 -4.74 -76.65 38.40
CA ALA A 43 -5.67 -75.71 37.76
C ALA A 43 -5.42 -75.73 36.24
N SER A 44 -6.47 -76.07 35.48
CA SER A 44 -6.45 -76.39 34.05
C SER A 44 -6.23 -75.17 33.15
N PRO A 45 -5.53 -75.30 32.00
CA PRO A 45 -5.63 -74.33 30.90
C PRO A 45 -6.88 -74.63 30.06
N VAL A 46 -7.68 -73.60 29.80
CA VAL A 46 -8.79 -73.63 28.83
C VAL A 46 -8.20 -73.70 27.42
N VAL A 47 -8.57 -74.75 26.70
CA VAL A 47 -8.32 -74.91 25.26
C VAL A 47 -9.38 -74.09 24.51
N VAL A 48 -8.97 -73.07 23.77
CA VAL A 48 -9.85 -72.41 22.79
C VAL A 48 -9.53 -73.01 21.42
N SER A 49 -10.48 -73.77 20.88
CA SER A 49 -10.51 -74.18 19.48
C SER A 49 -10.96 -72.98 18.65
N ALA A 50 -10.17 -72.60 17.65
CA ALA A 50 -10.56 -71.66 16.61
C ALA A 50 -11.49 -72.39 15.64
N VAL A 51 -12.67 -71.82 15.38
CA VAL A 51 -13.57 -72.18 14.28
C VAL A 51 -13.57 -71.02 13.30
N GLU A 52 -13.21 -71.29 12.05
CA GLU A 52 -13.28 -70.37 10.92
C GLU A 52 -14.74 -69.96 10.66
N ALA A 53 -14.97 -68.67 10.42
CA ALA A 53 -16.25 -68.15 9.97
C ALA A 53 -16.06 -67.28 8.72
N THR A 54 -16.71 -67.68 7.63
CA THR A 54 -16.89 -66.91 6.38
C THR A 54 -18.11 -65.98 6.49
N PRO A 55 -18.15 -64.85 5.76
CA PRO A 55 -19.15 -63.81 5.97
C PRO A 55 -20.27 -63.85 4.92
N GLU A 56 -21.53 -64.11 5.32
CA GLU A 56 -22.71 -63.70 4.55
C GLU A 56 -23.89 -63.32 5.47
N ASP A 57 -24.56 -62.23 5.07
CA ASP A 57 -25.91 -61.75 5.38
C ASP A 57 -26.32 -61.32 6.81
N VAL A 58 -26.34 -60.00 6.99
CA VAL A 58 -27.05 -59.29 8.08
C VAL A 58 -28.50 -59.05 7.65
N SER A 59 -29.45 -59.65 8.36
CA SER A 59 -30.86 -59.21 8.33
C SER A 59 -31.38 -58.96 9.75
N ILE A 60 -32.22 -57.93 9.81
CA ILE A 60 -32.71 -57.18 10.97
C ILE A 60 -33.79 -57.96 11.72
N ILE A 61 -33.69 -58.04 13.05
CA ILE A 61 -34.86 -58.19 13.95
C ILE A 61 -34.69 -57.29 15.18
N GLN A 62 -35.67 -56.40 15.37
CA GLN A 62 -35.90 -55.59 16.58
C GLN A 62 -36.35 -56.46 17.75
N MET A 63 -35.87 -56.16 18.96
CA MET A 63 -36.59 -56.47 20.20
C MET A 63 -36.64 -55.26 21.14
N GLN A 64 -37.84 -55.05 21.69
CA GLN A 64 -38.30 -53.93 22.49
C GLN A 64 -37.68 -53.90 23.89
N SER A 65 -37.45 -52.67 24.35
CA SER A 65 -37.05 -52.23 25.69
C SER A 65 -38.06 -52.60 26.79
N VAL A 66 -37.56 -53.11 27.93
CA VAL A 66 -38.09 -52.79 29.28
C VAL A 66 -36.96 -52.74 30.32
N LYS A 67 -36.68 -51.49 30.76
CA LYS A 67 -36.20 -50.99 32.07
C LYS A 67 -35.30 -51.87 32.96
N GLY A 68 -34.03 -51.46 32.99
CA GLY A 68 -33.09 -51.55 34.10
C GLY A 68 -31.80 -50.90 33.64
N GLU A 69 -31.35 -49.82 34.29
CA GLU A 69 -30.18 -49.02 33.88
C GLU A 69 -28.92 -49.89 33.76
N ALA A 70 -28.67 -50.36 32.54
CA ALA A 70 -27.40 -50.90 32.11
C ALA A 70 -26.54 -49.73 31.67
N ILE A 71 -25.46 -49.50 32.40
CA ILE A 71 -24.33 -48.70 31.93
C ILE A 71 -23.89 -49.33 30.61
N GLU A 72 -24.20 -48.67 29.49
CA GLU A 72 -23.70 -49.03 28.16
C GLU A 72 -22.17 -49.00 28.19
N ARG A 73 -21.55 -50.15 28.44
CA ARG A 73 -20.18 -50.41 27.99
C ARG A 73 -20.22 -50.59 26.48
N SER A 74 -20.33 -49.48 25.76
CA SER A 74 -19.83 -49.40 24.40
C SER A 74 -18.32 -49.59 24.48
N ALA A 75 -17.89 -50.84 24.28
CA ALA A 75 -16.49 -51.17 24.07
C ALA A 75 -16.11 -50.71 22.66
N THR A 76 -15.98 -49.39 22.48
CA THR A 76 -15.24 -48.85 21.36
C THR A 76 -13.79 -49.27 21.56
N LEU A 77 -13.34 -50.26 20.79
CA LEU A 77 -11.93 -50.63 20.67
C LEU A 77 -11.17 -49.43 20.08
N VAL A 78 -10.73 -48.54 20.96
CA VAL A 78 -9.72 -47.53 20.64
C VAL A 78 -8.39 -48.16 21.02
N ALA A 79 -7.66 -48.65 20.01
CA ALA A 79 -6.25 -48.96 20.19
C ALA A 79 -5.55 -47.72 20.78
N VAL A 80 -4.74 -47.97 21.79
CA VAL A 80 -4.02 -46.99 22.61
C VAL A 80 -3.24 -46.00 21.73
N THR A 81 -3.84 -44.85 21.47
CA THR A 81 -3.16 -43.58 21.24
C THR A 81 -3.81 -42.55 22.18
N GLY A 82 -3.04 -42.11 23.17
CA GLY A 82 -3.41 -40.93 23.95
C GLY A 82 -3.32 -39.74 23.01
N ALA A 83 -4.47 -39.32 22.48
CA ALA A 83 -4.68 -38.27 21.47
C ALA A 83 -3.39 -37.60 20.97
N THR A 84 -2.91 -38.05 19.84
CA THR A 84 -2.02 -37.31 18.95
C THR A 84 -2.61 -37.48 17.57
N GLY A 85 -2.41 -36.51 16.69
CA GLY A 85 -2.66 -36.70 15.27
C GLY A 85 -2.08 -38.04 14.82
N ILE A 86 -2.74 -38.65 13.85
CA ILE A 86 -2.27 -39.88 13.25
C ILE A 86 -1.02 -39.49 12.42
N ARG A 87 0.16 -39.36 13.06
CA ARG A 87 1.46 -39.99 12.70
C ARG A 87 2.72 -39.24 13.19
N ALA A 88 3.71 -40.10 13.41
CA ALA A 88 5.11 -39.95 13.80
C ALA A 88 5.52 -39.08 15.00
N ALA A 89 6.33 -39.70 15.86
CA ALA A 89 7.12 -38.98 16.83
C ALA A 89 8.09 -38.01 16.15
N SER A 90 8.38 -36.92 16.86
CA SER A 90 9.30 -35.85 16.48
C SER A 90 8.84 -34.96 15.32
N GLY A 91 7.55 -34.92 14.99
CA GLY A 91 7.01 -34.10 13.89
C GLY A 91 7.49 -34.57 12.51
N ASN A 92 7.78 -35.87 12.37
CA ASN A 92 8.30 -36.44 11.14
C ASN A 92 7.18 -36.63 10.10
N ILE A 93 7.12 -35.73 9.13
CA ILE A 93 6.16 -35.75 8.02
C ILE A 93 6.46 -36.83 6.96
N ASP A 94 7.70 -37.31 6.88
CA ASP A 94 8.13 -38.31 5.89
C ASP A 94 7.71 -39.75 6.27
N SER A 95 6.86 -39.90 7.30
CA SER A 95 6.58 -41.20 7.90
C SER A 95 5.51 -42.00 7.15
N GLU A 96 5.64 -43.34 7.16
CA GLU A 96 4.62 -44.19 6.56
C GLU A 96 3.29 -44.13 7.32
N ASN A 97 2.23 -44.10 6.52
CA ASN A 97 0.86 -43.90 6.95
C ASN A 97 0.18 -45.15 7.54
N LEU A 98 0.88 -45.97 8.33
CA LEU A 98 0.47 -47.37 8.54
C LEU A 98 -0.64 -47.59 9.59
N GLY A 99 -0.95 -46.58 10.39
CA GLY A 99 -1.80 -46.76 11.57
C GLY A 99 -1.15 -47.65 12.65
N TYR A 100 -1.92 -48.01 13.66
CA TYR A 100 -1.44 -48.78 14.81
C TYR A 100 -2.18 -50.10 14.95
N ALA A 101 -1.42 -51.16 15.22
CA ALA A 101 -1.97 -52.47 15.52
C ALA A 101 -2.65 -52.46 16.91
N PRO A 102 -3.59 -53.38 17.20
CA PRO A 102 -4.28 -53.39 18.50
C PRO A 102 -3.32 -53.65 19.67
N ASN A 103 -3.12 -52.65 20.54
CA ASN A 103 -2.13 -52.71 21.64
C ASN A 103 -2.34 -53.89 22.62
N ALA A 104 -3.60 -54.32 22.81
CA ALA A 104 -3.95 -55.39 23.75
C ALA A 104 -3.43 -56.79 23.35
N LYS A 105 -2.75 -56.93 22.21
CA LYS A 105 -2.33 -58.23 21.67
C LYS A 105 -0.84 -58.52 21.78
N TYR A 106 0.04 -57.54 22.03
CA TYR A 106 1.48 -57.70 21.75
C TYR A 106 2.42 -57.31 22.89
N SER A 107 3.42 -58.15 23.09
CA SER A 107 4.30 -58.13 24.26
C SER A 107 5.70 -57.57 24.03
N PHE A 108 5.87 -56.75 23.00
CA PHE A 108 7.13 -56.06 22.75
C PHE A 108 7.26 -54.87 23.70
N GLN A 109 8.48 -54.54 24.10
CA GLN A 109 8.75 -53.49 25.08
C GLN A 109 9.75 -52.46 24.58
N ASP A 110 10.69 -52.89 23.73
CA ASP A 110 11.77 -52.01 23.30
C ASP A 110 12.25 -52.35 21.90
N LEU A 111 12.59 -51.30 21.16
CA LEU A 111 13.26 -51.36 19.86
C LEU A 111 14.03 -50.04 19.67
N LYS A 112 15.35 -50.13 19.58
CA LYS A 112 16.24 -48.96 19.46
C LYS A 112 17.27 -49.15 18.37
N PHE A 113 17.62 -48.04 17.72
CA PHE A 113 18.70 -47.94 16.76
C PHE A 113 19.78 -47.05 17.36
N ASP A 114 21.00 -47.58 17.45
CA ASP A 114 22.14 -46.91 18.08
C ASP A 114 23.27 -46.77 17.05
N PRO A 115 23.27 -45.68 16.26
CA PRO A 115 24.34 -45.41 15.31
C PRO A 115 25.56 -44.80 16.00
N GLU A 116 26.73 -44.99 15.40
CA GLU A 116 27.93 -44.26 15.81
C GLU A 116 27.78 -42.74 15.59
N LYS A 117 28.54 -41.95 16.34
CA LYS A 117 28.63 -40.51 16.09
C LYS A 117 29.32 -40.29 14.74
N LEU A 118 28.67 -39.56 13.84
CA LEU A 118 29.23 -39.18 12.56
C LEU A 118 30.35 -38.16 12.75
N SER A 119 31.33 -38.16 11.84
CA SER A 119 32.46 -37.25 11.92
C SER A 119 32.83 -36.74 10.53
N LYS A 120 33.07 -35.44 10.41
CA LYS A 120 33.60 -34.81 9.19
C LYS A 120 35.04 -35.23 8.88
N THR A 121 35.73 -35.88 9.82
CA THR A 121 37.04 -36.47 9.60
C THR A 121 36.98 -37.93 9.12
N ASN A 122 35.79 -38.55 9.13
CA ASN A 122 35.62 -39.95 8.74
C ASN A 122 35.51 -40.07 7.21
N SER A 123 36.54 -40.61 6.58
CA SER A 123 36.59 -40.87 5.14
C SER A 123 36.05 -42.25 4.73
N ALA A 124 35.53 -43.03 5.68
CA ALA A 124 34.94 -44.32 5.38
C ALA A 124 33.61 -44.16 4.61
N ARG A 125 33.30 -45.15 3.77
CA ARG A 125 32.03 -45.28 3.05
C ARG A 125 31.01 -46.12 3.84
N GLN A 126 31.00 -45.95 5.15
CA GLN A 126 30.13 -46.73 6.02
C GLN A 126 29.79 -46.01 7.32
N ILE A 127 28.64 -46.35 7.90
CA ILE A 127 28.20 -45.93 9.25
C ILE A 127 27.92 -47.19 10.07
N GLN A 128 28.57 -47.32 11.22
CA GLN A 128 28.32 -48.43 12.14
C GLN A 128 27.12 -48.19 13.04
N PHE A 129 26.41 -49.26 13.39
CA PHE A 129 25.30 -49.19 14.33
C PHE A 129 25.06 -50.52 15.08
N LYS A 130 24.20 -50.45 16.10
CA LYS A 130 23.58 -51.60 16.77
C LYS A 130 22.06 -51.44 16.77
N ILE A 131 21.35 -52.57 16.89
CA ILE A 131 19.91 -52.56 17.15
C ILE A 131 19.65 -53.29 18.46
N TYR A 132 18.85 -52.68 19.33
CA TYR A 132 18.41 -53.28 20.59
C TYR A 132 16.94 -53.65 20.48
N GLY A 133 16.57 -54.81 21.03
CA GLY A 133 15.19 -55.29 20.99
C GLY A 133 14.83 -56.06 22.25
N LYS A 134 13.59 -55.86 22.73
CA LYS A 134 13.04 -56.60 23.86
C LYS A 134 11.58 -56.95 23.66
N HIS A 135 11.24 -58.19 23.99
CA HIS A 135 9.89 -58.71 24.14
C HIS A 135 9.79 -59.51 25.45
N ASN A 136 8.62 -59.53 26.05
CA ASN A 136 8.39 -60.17 27.36
C ASN A 136 7.75 -61.55 27.25
N ILE A 137 7.06 -61.83 26.13
CA ILE A 137 6.53 -63.16 25.81
C ILE A 137 7.20 -63.63 24.53
N ALA A 138 7.46 -64.94 24.46
CA ALA A 138 8.07 -65.56 23.29
C ALA A 138 7.29 -65.19 22.02
N ALA A 139 8.02 -64.70 21.03
CA ALA A 139 7.50 -64.33 19.73
C ALA A 139 8.07 -65.28 18.66
N SER A 140 7.31 -65.53 17.61
CA SER A 140 7.70 -66.38 16.49
C SER A 140 7.11 -65.85 15.19
N THR A 141 7.37 -66.54 14.07
CA THR A 141 6.91 -66.20 12.72
C THR A 141 7.56 -64.96 12.12
N ASP A 142 7.39 -64.80 10.80
CA ASP A 142 7.86 -63.67 10.02
C ASP A 142 6.86 -62.50 10.01
N ASN A 143 5.82 -62.57 10.84
CA ASN A 143 4.82 -61.52 11.04
C ASN A 143 5.44 -60.18 11.48
N TRP A 144 6.56 -60.24 12.20
CA TRP A 144 7.19 -59.09 12.84
C TRP A 144 8.28 -58.49 11.96
N LYS A 145 8.08 -57.26 11.47
CA LYS A 145 9.03 -56.56 10.62
C LYS A 145 9.62 -55.32 11.31
N ILE A 146 10.93 -55.28 11.43
CA ILE A 146 11.66 -54.07 11.84
C ILE A 146 11.81 -53.19 10.60
N ASN A 147 11.36 -51.95 10.71
CA ASN A 147 11.51 -50.92 9.69
C ASN A 147 12.47 -49.86 10.21
N LEU A 148 13.51 -49.55 9.45
CA LEU A 148 14.49 -48.51 9.71
C LEU A 148 14.37 -47.44 8.63
N GLN A 149 13.87 -46.27 9.02
CA GLN A 149 13.85 -45.06 8.22
C GLN A 149 15.07 -44.21 8.54
N ILE A 150 15.72 -43.67 7.50
CA ILE A 150 16.90 -42.81 7.60
C ILE A 150 16.60 -41.50 6.85
N ASP A 151 17.12 -40.37 7.33
CA ASP A 151 17.02 -39.09 6.63
C ASP A 151 17.39 -39.19 5.13
N GLU A 152 16.58 -38.61 4.25
CA GLU A 152 16.74 -38.70 2.78
C GLU A 152 18.13 -38.25 2.32
N ARG A 153 18.72 -37.25 3.00
CA ARG A 153 20.05 -36.72 2.69
C ARG A 153 21.15 -37.76 2.86
N ILE A 154 20.98 -38.73 3.76
CA ILE A 154 21.85 -39.91 3.87
C ILE A 154 21.31 -41.06 3.00
N ALA A 155 20.00 -41.29 2.99
CA ALA A 155 19.36 -42.42 2.31
C ALA A 155 19.66 -42.50 0.81
N LYS A 156 19.78 -41.35 0.12
CA LYS A 156 20.16 -41.28 -1.30
C LYS A 156 21.56 -41.82 -1.60
N HIS A 157 22.45 -41.83 -0.60
CA HIS A 157 23.80 -42.36 -0.67
C HIS A 157 23.90 -43.82 -0.18
N VAL A 158 22.84 -44.39 0.39
CA VAL A 158 22.86 -45.76 0.92
C VAL A 158 22.75 -46.78 -0.20
N ILE A 159 23.77 -47.64 -0.31
CA ILE A 159 23.82 -48.75 -1.28
C ILE A 159 23.47 -50.11 -0.66
N GLY A 160 23.41 -50.19 0.67
CA GLY A 160 23.01 -51.40 1.38
C GLY A 160 23.08 -51.22 2.89
N ILE A 161 22.30 -52.01 3.63
CA ILE A 161 22.37 -52.06 5.10
C ILE A 161 22.42 -53.51 5.54
N GLU A 162 23.38 -53.84 6.38
CA GLU A 162 23.55 -55.19 6.93
C GLU A 162 23.73 -55.17 8.44
N VAL A 163 23.27 -56.21 9.14
CA VAL A 163 23.46 -56.36 10.58
C VAL A 163 23.70 -57.82 10.99
N GLU A 164 24.55 -58.06 11.98
CA GLU A 164 24.69 -59.39 12.56
C GLU A 164 23.53 -59.65 13.52
N PRO A 165 22.80 -60.78 13.38
CA PRO A 165 21.75 -61.12 14.32
C PRO A 165 22.32 -61.41 15.71
N LYS A 166 21.46 -61.39 16.73
CA LYS A 166 21.79 -61.75 18.11
C LYS A 166 22.53 -63.09 18.15
N ARG A 167 23.70 -63.11 18.79
CA ARG A 167 24.55 -64.31 18.90
C ARG A 167 23.97 -65.29 19.93
N LEU A 168 23.95 -66.59 19.61
CA LEU A 168 23.55 -67.63 20.56
C LEU A 168 24.63 -67.88 21.61
N THR A 169 25.90 -67.87 21.20
CA THR A 169 27.08 -68.07 22.04
C THR A 169 28.23 -67.19 21.52
N GLU A 170 29.18 -66.82 22.39
CA GLU A 170 30.37 -66.05 22.00
C GLU A 170 31.30 -66.84 21.06
N ALA A 171 31.24 -68.17 21.10
CA ALA A 171 32.06 -69.08 20.29
C ALA A 171 31.49 -69.38 18.88
N ASN A 172 30.34 -68.80 18.51
CA ASN A 172 29.71 -69.09 17.24
C ASN A 172 30.52 -68.49 16.07
N PRO A 173 30.85 -69.24 15.00
CA PRO A 173 31.44 -68.65 13.79
C PRO A 173 30.56 -67.52 13.27
N ARG A 174 31.18 -66.48 12.66
CA ARG A 174 30.51 -65.22 12.27
C ARG A 174 29.12 -65.51 11.67
N PRO A 175 28.03 -65.15 12.37
CA PRO A 175 26.69 -65.45 11.89
C PRO A 175 26.44 -64.74 10.56
N ILE A 176 25.66 -65.37 9.67
CA ILE A 176 25.30 -64.80 8.38
C ILE A 176 24.61 -63.46 8.62
N ARG A 177 25.22 -62.37 8.09
CA ARG A 177 24.66 -61.02 8.17
C ARG A 177 23.27 -60.98 7.55
N ARG A 178 22.39 -60.17 8.12
CA ARG A 178 21.05 -59.90 7.60
C ARG A 178 21.10 -58.61 6.80
N ALA A 179 20.85 -58.70 5.50
CA ALA A 179 20.62 -57.52 4.69
C ALA A 179 19.19 -57.00 4.96
N LEU A 180 19.06 -55.69 5.19
CA LEU A 180 17.75 -55.06 5.21
C LEU A 180 17.35 -54.74 3.77
N THR A 181 16.09 -55.00 3.44
CA THR A 181 15.53 -54.78 2.10
C THR A 181 14.97 -53.37 2.00
N ARG A 182 15.43 -52.58 1.02
CA ARG A 182 14.90 -51.23 0.79
C ARG A 182 13.47 -51.33 0.24
N LYS A 183 12.53 -50.58 0.81
CA LYS A 183 11.14 -50.51 0.33
C LYS A 183 11.05 -49.58 -0.87
N SER A 184 10.07 -49.83 -1.73
CA SER A 184 9.69 -48.95 -2.84
C SER A 184 8.28 -48.41 -2.60
N ASP A 185 8.01 -47.19 -3.06
CA ASP A 185 6.67 -46.61 -3.02
C ASP A 185 5.76 -47.22 -4.10
N THR A 186 4.49 -46.80 -4.14
CA THR A 186 3.46 -47.32 -5.06
C THR A 186 3.78 -47.08 -6.54
N ILE A 187 4.71 -46.18 -6.85
CA ILE A 187 5.16 -45.87 -8.22
C ILE A 187 6.58 -46.38 -8.51
N GLY A 188 7.16 -47.19 -7.61
CA GLY A 188 8.43 -47.88 -7.81
C GLY A 188 9.67 -47.05 -7.51
N ARG A 189 9.55 -45.86 -6.91
CA ARG A 189 10.69 -45.09 -6.40
C ARG A 189 11.23 -45.75 -5.13
N MET A 190 12.55 -45.72 -4.97
CA MET A 190 13.22 -46.22 -3.76
C MET A 190 12.94 -45.27 -2.59
N THR A 191 12.36 -45.78 -1.51
CA THR A 191 12.08 -45.00 -0.28
C THR A 191 13.34 -44.85 0.57
N ASN A 192 13.27 -44.07 1.64
CA ASN A 192 14.27 -44.06 2.71
C ASN A 192 14.03 -45.09 3.83
N ILE A 193 13.30 -46.18 3.55
CA ILE A 193 12.93 -47.18 4.54
C ILE A 193 13.49 -48.55 4.16
N TRP A 194 14.10 -49.20 5.15
CA TRP A 194 14.67 -50.54 5.03
C TRP A 194 14.01 -51.50 6.02
N GLU A 195 13.67 -52.71 5.56
CA GLU A 195 12.96 -53.71 6.34
C GLU A 195 13.81 -54.96 6.61
N VAL A 196 13.71 -55.52 7.82
CA VAL A 196 14.20 -56.87 8.15
C VAL A 196 13.27 -57.56 9.15
N ASN A 197 13.18 -58.88 9.10
CA ASN A 197 12.39 -59.64 10.08
C ASN A 197 12.94 -59.42 11.50
N TYR A 198 12.05 -59.35 12.49
CA TYR A 198 12.44 -59.26 13.89
C TYR A 198 12.98 -60.62 14.38
N ILE A 199 12.31 -61.72 14.04
CA ILE A 199 12.60 -63.06 14.57
C ILE A 199 13.75 -63.73 13.81
N ARG A 200 14.82 -64.10 14.54
CA ARG A 200 16.06 -64.65 13.98
C ARG A 200 15.90 -65.97 13.24
N SER A 201 15.02 -66.86 13.70
CA SER A 201 14.71 -68.12 13.01
C SER A 201 14.09 -67.88 11.64
N GLU A 202 13.41 -66.75 11.47
CA GLU A 202 12.75 -66.34 10.24
C GLU A 202 13.61 -65.34 9.47
N ASN A 203 14.92 -65.59 9.34
CA ASN A 203 15.86 -64.66 8.70
C ASN A 203 15.93 -63.24 9.32
N GLY A 204 15.49 -63.09 10.57
CA GLY A 204 15.55 -61.83 11.31
C GLY A 204 16.77 -61.67 12.21
N VAL A 205 16.63 -60.80 13.22
CA VAL A 205 17.75 -60.35 14.07
C VAL A 205 17.71 -60.82 15.53
N PHE A 206 16.54 -60.98 16.16
CA PHE A 206 16.41 -61.30 17.60
C PHE A 206 15.88 -62.72 17.84
N ALA A 207 16.38 -63.38 18.87
CA ALA A 207 15.91 -64.71 19.26
C ALA A 207 14.51 -64.62 19.87
N GLY A 208 13.50 -65.13 19.18
CA GLY A 208 12.10 -65.03 19.61
C GLY A 208 11.73 -65.77 20.89
N GLY A 209 12.54 -66.76 21.31
CA GLY A 209 12.33 -67.48 22.58
C GLY A 209 12.99 -66.83 23.79
N GLU A 210 13.79 -65.77 23.63
CA GLU A 210 14.54 -65.13 24.71
C GLU A 210 13.82 -63.86 25.20
N THR A 211 13.17 -63.94 26.36
CA THR A 211 12.27 -62.89 26.89
C THR A 211 12.83 -62.09 28.08
N THR A 212 14.09 -62.34 28.45
CA THR A 212 14.72 -61.75 29.63
C THR A 212 15.40 -60.42 29.29
N ASP A 213 16.72 -60.41 29.17
CA ASP A 213 17.54 -59.22 28.98
C ASP A 213 17.36 -58.63 27.57
N THR A 214 17.63 -57.33 27.42
CA THR A 214 17.59 -56.66 26.12
C THR A 214 18.55 -57.33 25.15
N GLN A 215 18.04 -57.76 24.00
CA GLN A 215 18.83 -58.41 22.98
C GLN A 215 19.58 -57.37 22.14
N THR A 216 20.73 -57.75 21.58
CA THR A 216 21.54 -56.88 20.72
C THR A 216 21.79 -57.57 19.38
N ALA A 217 21.47 -56.87 18.29
CA ALA A 217 21.99 -57.15 16.97
C ALA A 217 23.25 -56.30 16.77
N HIS A 218 24.36 -56.95 16.40
CA HIS A 218 25.70 -56.38 16.48
C HIS A 218 26.23 -55.98 15.10
N ASN A 219 27.30 -55.17 15.09
CA ASN A 219 28.11 -54.87 13.91
C ASN A 219 27.28 -54.48 12.67
N GLY A 220 26.23 -53.69 12.89
CA GLY A 220 25.43 -53.11 11.83
C GLY A 220 26.28 -52.16 10.99
N ILE A 221 26.11 -52.21 9.68
CA ILE A 221 26.83 -51.37 8.72
C ILE A 221 25.82 -50.82 7.70
N ILE A 222 25.75 -49.50 7.59
CA ILE A 222 25.14 -48.80 6.46
C ILE A 222 26.26 -48.53 5.46
N TYR A 223 26.17 -49.09 4.25
CA TYR A 223 27.14 -48.88 3.18
C TYR A 223 26.74 -47.68 2.34
N LEU A 224 27.71 -46.83 2.02
CA LEU A 224 27.53 -45.58 1.28
C LEU A 224 28.23 -45.62 -0.08
N ASP A 225 27.67 -44.96 -1.09
CA ASP A 225 28.30 -44.77 -2.41
C ASP A 225 29.47 -43.77 -2.35
N LYS A 226 29.39 -42.81 -1.43
CA LYS A 226 30.38 -41.75 -1.19
C LYS A 226 30.97 -41.81 0.24
N PRO A 227 32.19 -41.27 0.45
CA PRO A 227 32.74 -41.10 1.79
C PRO A 227 31.85 -40.24 2.68
N LEU A 228 31.68 -40.62 3.96
CA LEU A 228 30.80 -39.93 4.90
C LEU A 228 31.15 -38.45 5.06
N ASN A 229 32.43 -38.11 5.17
CA ASN A 229 32.86 -36.71 5.27
C ASN A 229 32.44 -35.86 4.07
N LYS A 230 32.44 -36.42 2.86
CA LYS A 230 32.02 -35.72 1.64
C LYS A 230 30.51 -35.52 1.60
N ILE A 231 29.73 -36.49 2.06
CA ILE A 231 28.28 -36.34 2.19
C ILE A 231 27.94 -35.24 3.21
N LEU A 232 28.62 -35.20 4.37
CA LEU A 232 28.41 -34.15 5.36
C LEU A 232 28.83 -32.76 4.85
N GLU A 233 29.90 -32.67 4.07
CA GLU A 233 30.35 -31.44 3.42
C GLU A 233 29.35 -30.95 2.35
N GLU A 234 28.80 -31.87 1.55
CA GLU A 234 27.75 -31.57 0.57
C GLU A 234 26.45 -31.06 1.22
N ILE A 235 26.09 -31.55 2.41
CA ILE A 235 24.91 -31.07 3.15
C ILE A 235 25.17 -29.68 3.75
N GLY A 236 26.37 -29.45 4.29
CA GLY A 236 26.78 -28.17 4.88
C GLY A 236 26.36 -27.98 6.34
N ASP A 237 27.17 -27.26 7.10
CA ASP A 237 27.05 -27.12 8.55
C ASP A 237 25.76 -26.42 9.00
N GLU A 238 25.32 -25.43 8.23
CA GLU A 238 24.10 -24.68 8.49
C GLU A 238 22.88 -25.60 8.43
N ASN A 239 22.76 -26.39 7.36
CA ASN A 239 21.67 -27.35 7.17
C ASN A 239 21.72 -28.48 8.21
N LEU A 240 22.91 -28.97 8.57
CA LEU A 240 23.08 -29.99 9.62
C LEU A 240 22.72 -29.48 11.03
N THR A 241 22.78 -28.16 11.24
CA THR A 241 22.43 -27.52 12.52
C THR A 241 20.95 -27.20 12.60
N ASN A 242 20.38 -26.67 11.51
CA ASN A 242 18.97 -26.30 11.43
C ASN A 242 18.07 -27.54 11.34
N GLU A 243 18.45 -28.54 10.53
CA GLU A 243 17.67 -29.77 10.30
C GLU A 243 18.52 -31.01 10.56
N ARG A 244 18.24 -31.70 11.67
CA ARG A 244 19.03 -32.85 12.09
C ARG A 244 18.78 -34.04 11.18
N LEU A 245 19.85 -34.80 10.92
CA LEU A 245 19.78 -36.05 10.18
C LEU A 245 19.06 -37.09 11.02
N PHE A 246 17.75 -37.23 10.84
CA PHE A 246 16.95 -38.13 11.65
C PHE A 246 17.12 -39.60 11.28
N TYR A 247 16.71 -40.46 12.21
CA TYR A 247 16.38 -41.84 11.94
C TYR A 247 15.12 -42.20 12.73
N ARG A 248 14.39 -43.21 12.25
CA ARG A 248 13.28 -43.80 12.97
C ARG A 248 13.31 -45.30 12.82
N ILE A 249 13.25 -46.03 13.93
CA ILE A 249 13.10 -47.47 13.94
C ILE A 249 11.75 -47.85 14.56
N TYR A 250 11.02 -48.76 13.93
CA TYR A 250 9.72 -49.19 14.42
C TYR A 250 9.41 -50.63 14.00
N LEU A 251 8.49 -51.27 14.75
CA LEU A 251 8.03 -52.63 14.48
C LEU A 251 6.65 -52.59 13.83
N THR A 252 6.44 -53.39 12.78
CA THR A 252 5.12 -53.58 12.15
C THR A 252 4.69 -55.04 12.21
N SER A 253 3.38 -55.26 12.02
CA SER A 253 2.73 -56.56 12.03
C SER A 253 2.08 -56.86 10.68
N VAL A 254 2.55 -57.90 9.98
CA VAL A 254 2.01 -58.32 8.68
C VAL A 254 0.52 -58.68 8.77
N GLN A 255 0.11 -59.41 9.81
CA GLN A 255 -1.29 -59.82 10.02
C GLN A 255 -2.24 -58.65 10.27
N ASP A 256 -1.71 -57.50 10.73
CA ASP A 256 -2.48 -56.26 10.91
C ASP A 256 -2.26 -55.31 9.73
N LYS A 257 -2.08 -55.86 8.51
CA LYS A 257 -1.90 -55.10 7.27
C LYS A 257 -0.70 -54.15 7.31
N GLY A 258 0.36 -54.53 8.03
CA GLY A 258 1.57 -53.72 8.17
C GLY A 258 1.47 -52.61 9.21
N ALA A 259 0.41 -52.56 10.04
CA ALA A 259 0.27 -51.54 11.08
C ALA A 259 1.42 -51.56 12.10
N ILE A 260 1.75 -50.39 12.65
CA ILE A 260 2.83 -50.22 13.63
C ILE A 260 2.42 -50.83 14.97
N VAL A 261 3.30 -51.61 15.59
CA VAL A 261 3.11 -52.11 16.95
C VAL A 261 3.19 -50.92 17.93
N PRO A 262 2.12 -50.59 18.68
CA PRO A 262 2.08 -49.39 19.52
C PRO A 262 3.20 -49.38 20.56
N GLY A 263 3.79 -48.21 20.80
CA GLY A 263 4.89 -48.04 21.75
C GLY A 263 6.26 -48.56 21.27
N ILE A 264 6.31 -49.35 20.19
CA ILE A 264 7.52 -49.95 19.64
C ILE A 264 8.00 -49.17 18.42
N ALA A 265 8.27 -47.90 18.70
CA ALA A 265 8.92 -46.98 17.80
C ALA A 265 9.90 -46.11 18.58
N SER A 266 10.99 -45.73 17.92
CA SER A 266 11.96 -44.79 18.45
C SER A 266 12.45 -43.91 17.31
N THR A 267 12.30 -42.60 17.50
CA THR A 267 12.87 -41.58 16.60
C THR A 267 14.06 -40.93 17.29
N GLY A 268 15.10 -40.62 16.51
CA GLY A 268 16.30 -39.94 16.99
C GLY A 268 17.04 -39.30 15.82
N PHE A 269 18.26 -38.82 16.06
CA PHE A 269 19.08 -38.24 15.00
C PHE A 269 20.54 -38.70 15.11
N PHE A 270 21.23 -38.74 13.98
CA PHE A 270 22.65 -39.03 13.91
C PHE A 270 23.43 -37.88 14.53
N LYS A 271 24.12 -38.17 15.63
CA LYS A 271 24.99 -37.20 16.30
C LYS A 271 26.23 -36.92 15.45
N ILE A 272 26.64 -35.68 15.32
CA ILE A 272 27.80 -35.25 14.53
C ILE A 272 28.84 -34.59 15.44
N ASN A 273 30.06 -35.12 15.41
CA ASN A 273 31.19 -34.59 16.15
C ASN A 273 31.48 -33.14 15.76
N GLY A 274 31.53 -32.25 16.76
CA GLY A 274 31.82 -30.82 16.59
C GLY A 274 30.59 -29.95 16.32
N LEU A 275 29.42 -30.53 16.03
CA LEU A 275 28.15 -29.80 15.86
C LEU A 275 27.21 -30.00 17.06
N ASP A 276 27.12 -31.22 17.59
CA ASP A 276 26.23 -31.51 18.72
C ASP A 276 26.87 -31.28 20.08
N ILE A 277 26.05 -30.81 21.03
CA ILE A 277 26.46 -30.55 22.42
C ILE A 277 26.99 -31.84 23.05
N GLN A 278 28.26 -31.80 23.46
CA GLN A 278 28.87 -32.81 24.32
C GLN A 278 28.57 -32.42 25.76
N ILE A 279 27.96 -33.33 26.52
CA ILE A 279 27.84 -33.15 27.97
C ILE A 279 29.20 -33.51 28.57
N GLU A 280 29.92 -32.50 29.08
CA GLU A 280 31.19 -32.68 29.79
C GLU A 280 30.95 -33.19 31.22
N THR A 281 30.43 -34.41 31.34
CA THR A 281 30.24 -35.09 32.64
C THR A 281 31.18 -36.27 32.76
N ILE A 282 31.75 -36.45 33.95
CA ILE A 282 32.47 -37.69 34.30
C ILE A 282 31.47 -38.86 34.33
N GLU A 283 31.88 -40.05 33.93
CA GLU A 283 31.06 -41.26 34.03
C GLU A 283 30.99 -41.75 35.48
N SER A 284 29.80 -42.22 35.88
CA SER A 284 29.52 -42.71 37.23
C SER A 284 30.21 -44.06 37.47
N SER A 285 31.05 -44.12 38.50
CA SER A 285 31.75 -45.34 38.89
C SER A 285 30.81 -46.35 39.58
N GLY A 286 30.81 -47.60 39.12
CA GLY A 286 30.09 -48.72 39.74
C GLY A 286 28.65 -48.91 39.26
N ASN A 287 28.20 -48.14 38.25
CA ASN A 287 26.88 -48.23 37.64
C ASN A 287 26.91 -48.58 36.13
N GLU A 288 28.08 -48.78 35.54
CA GLU A 288 28.35 -48.88 34.10
C GLU A 288 27.66 -50.07 33.43
N LYS A 289 27.36 -51.12 34.21
CA LYS A 289 26.80 -52.38 33.71
C LYS A 289 25.29 -52.38 33.52
N TRP A 290 24.57 -51.34 33.97
CA TRP A 290 23.11 -51.43 34.14
C TRP A 290 22.29 -51.09 32.90
N PHE A 291 22.79 -50.24 32.01
CA PHE A 291 22.04 -49.73 30.87
C PHE A 291 22.80 -49.93 29.55
N LYS A 292 22.06 -50.14 28.46
CA LYS A 292 22.64 -50.32 27.10
C LYS A 292 22.57 -49.05 26.27
N HIS A 293 21.45 -48.34 26.32
CA HIS A 293 21.18 -47.19 25.47
C HIS A 293 20.01 -46.39 26.04
N ALA A 294 19.95 -45.10 25.69
CA ALA A 294 18.82 -44.24 25.98
C ALA A 294 18.48 -43.39 24.78
N ALA A 295 17.18 -43.17 24.57
CA ALA A 295 16.68 -42.29 23.54
C ALA A 295 15.62 -41.36 24.14
N VAL A 296 15.54 -40.16 23.58
CA VAL A 296 14.52 -39.17 23.94
C VAL A 296 13.62 -38.96 22.74
N GLU A 297 12.31 -39.06 22.96
CA GLU A 297 11.30 -38.97 21.92
C GLU A 297 10.35 -37.82 22.22
N GLY A 298 10.38 -36.78 21.39
CA GLY A 298 9.50 -35.62 21.50
C GLY A 298 8.26 -35.78 20.63
N ARG A 299 7.11 -35.30 21.08
CA ARG A 299 5.89 -35.18 20.26
C ARG A 299 5.04 -34.02 20.74
N TYR A 300 4.40 -33.32 19.83
CA TYR A 300 3.43 -32.30 20.18
C TYR A 300 2.05 -32.93 20.40
N VAL A 301 1.34 -32.43 21.42
CA VAL A 301 -0.01 -32.86 21.74
C VAL A 301 -0.93 -31.65 21.78
N ARG A 302 -1.86 -31.62 20.82
CA ARG A 302 -2.85 -30.54 20.68
C ARG A 302 -3.92 -30.60 21.77
N SER A 303 -4.38 -29.42 22.18
CA SER A 303 -5.40 -29.25 23.22
C SER A 303 -6.80 -29.67 22.76
N ASP A 304 -7.16 -29.38 21.51
CA ASP A 304 -8.48 -29.63 20.90
C ASP A 304 -8.81 -31.12 20.73
N LYS A 305 -7.80 -31.96 20.51
CA LYS A 305 -7.95 -33.41 20.32
C LYS A 305 -7.84 -34.21 21.62
N PHE A 306 -7.38 -33.61 22.72
CA PHE A 306 -7.22 -34.29 24.02
C PHE A 306 -8.22 -33.75 25.06
N LYS A 307 -9.35 -34.46 25.24
CA LYS A 307 -10.24 -34.21 26.38
C LYS A 307 -9.55 -34.62 27.67
N ASN A 308 -9.07 -33.63 28.39
CA ASN A 308 -8.12 -33.73 29.48
C ASN A 308 -8.75 -34.28 30.78
N PRO A 309 -8.47 -35.52 31.22
CA PRO A 309 -9.03 -36.04 32.46
C PRO A 309 -8.32 -35.50 33.73
N GLY A 310 -7.24 -34.71 33.60
CA GLY A 310 -6.39 -34.34 34.75
C GLY A 310 -5.46 -33.12 34.63
N GLY A 311 -5.67 -32.20 33.67
CA GLY A 311 -4.87 -30.96 33.57
C GLY A 311 -3.51 -31.09 32.85
N ALA A 312 -3.20 -32.23 32.21
CA ALA A 312 -1.89 -32.52 31.61
C ALA A 312 -1.50 -31.59 30.45
N ILE A 313 -2.49 -31.12 29.69
CA ILE A 313 -2.30 -30.26 28.52
C ILE A 313 -3.13 -28.98 28.72
N ASN A 314 -2.55 -27.82 28.44
CA ASN A 314 -3.27 -26.54 28.52
C ASN A 314 -3.91 -26.19 27.16
N GLN A 315 -4.56 -25.04 27.04
CA GLN A 315 -5.24 -24.61 25.82
C GLN A 315 -4.31 -24.46 24.59
N ASN A 316 -3.01 -24.29 24.81
CA ASN A 316 -2.01 -24.08 23.75
C ASN A 316 -1.30 -25.38 23.32
N GLY A 317 -1.63 -26.51 23.96
CA GLY A 317 -0.95 -27.78 23.74
C GLY A 317 0.32 -27.94 24.59
N ALA A 318 1.01 -29.06 24.40
CA ALA A 318 2.25 -29.38 25.10
C ALA A 318 3.17 -30.24 24.24
N ILE A 319 4.47 -30.09 24.42
CA ILE A 319 5.45 -31.04 23.88
C ILE A 319 5.72 -32.09 24.96
N VAL A 320 5.40 -33.34 24.64
CA VAL A 320 5.63 -34.49 25.51
C VAL A 320 6.91 -35.19 25.10
N VAL A 321 7.79 -35.37 26.06
CA VAL A 321 9.14 -35.89 25.85
C VAL A 321 9.30 -37.14 26.70
N ASP A 322 9.49 -38.28 26.04
CA ASP A 322 9.72 -39.57 26.69
C ASP A 322 11.21 -39.93 26.63
N HIS A 323 11.85 -39.98 27.80
CA HIS A 323 13.19 -40.51 27.99
C HIS A 323 13.11 -42.00 28.27
N LYS A 324 13.43 -42.81 27.25
CA LYS A 324 13.36 -44.27 27.27
C LYS A 324 14.75 -44.86 27.39
N ILE A 325 15.00 -45.63 28.45
CA ILE A 325 16.31 -46.22 28.78
C ILE A 325 16.23 -47.73 28.71
N SER A 326 16.97 -48.34 27.79
CA SER A 326 17.12 -49.77 27.65
C SER A 326 18.04 -50.32 28.74
N LYS A 327 17.53 -51.25 29.55
CA LYS A 327 18.37 -51.93 30.53
C LYS A 327 19.29 -52.96 29.86
N ASN A 328 20.44 -53.18 30.47
CA ASN A 328 21.34 -54.26 30.10
C ASN A 328 20.87 -55.59 30.71
N THR A 329 20.45 -55.57 31.96
CA THR A 329 19.94 -56.73 32.72
C THR A 329 18.75 -56.30 33.60
N ASN A 330 18.46 -57.01 34.68
CA ASN A 330 17.34 -56.77 35.58
C ASN A 330 17.64 -55.72 36.69
N PHE A 331 18.08 -54.52 36.31
CA PHE A 331 18.43 -53.45 37.26
C PHE A 331 17.33 -53.19 38.31
N ALA A 332 17.76 -53.01 39.56
CA ALA A 332 16.93 -52.56 40.66
C ALA A 332 17.61 -51.39 41.35
N TYR A 333 16.87 -50.32 41.66
CA TYR A 333 17.44 -49.13 42.29
C TYR A 333 18.08 -49.42 43.66
N ILE A 334 17.65 -50.48 44.34
CA ILE A 334 18.31 -50.93 45.58
C ILE A 334 19.81 -51.26 45.35
N SER A 335 20.17 -51.72 44.16
CA SER A 335 21.53 -52.09 43.74
C SER A 335 22.36 -50.92 43.20
N ALA A 336 21.76 -49.75 43.01
CA ALA A 336 22.45 -48.55 42.53
C ALA A 336 23.53 -48.07 43.51
N LYS A 337 24.64 -47.55 42.98
CA LYS A 337 25.68 -46.87 43.75
C LYS A 337 25.46 -45.35 43.72
N ASN A 338 26.05 -44.66 44.70
CA ASN A 338 26.06 -43.19 44.76
C ASN A 338 24.66 -42.54 44.75
N LYS A 339 23.74 -43.08 45.56
CA LYS A 339 22.37 -42.55 45.74
C LYS A 339 22.33 -41.27 46.60
N PRO A 340 21.30 -40.40 46.44
CA PRO A 340 20.25 -40.47 45.43
C PRO A 340 20.77 -40.15 44.02
N TRP A 341 20.02 -40.54 43.00
CA TRP A 341 20.28 -40.17 41.61
C TRP A 341 19.46 -38.93 41.27
N THR A 342 19.91 -38.17 40.29
CA THR A 342 19.27 -36.94 39.82
C THR A 342 18.85 -37.13 38.36
N LEU A 343 17.62 -36.72 38.05
CA LEU A 343 17.16 -36.59 36.67
C LEU A 343 17.59 -35.23 36.15
N GLU A 344 18.28 -35.23 35.02
CA GLU A 344 18.67 -34.01 34.31
C GLU A 344 17.90 -33.98 32.99
N TYR A 345 17.35 -32.82 32.64
CA TYR A 345 16.55 -32.62 31.44
C TYR A 345 16.82 -31.25 30.84
N GLY A 346 16.80 -31.20 29.51
CA GLY A 346 17.09 -30.01 28.73
C GLY A 346 16.15 -29.85 27.57
N VAL A 347 15.89 -28.60 27.23
CA VAL A 347 15.11 -28.19 26.07
C VAL A 347 15.86 -27.15 25.27
N ASP A 348 15.57 -27.08 23.97
CA ASP A 348 16.15 -26.10 23.07
C ASP A 348 16.06 -24.67 23.64
N PRO A 349 17.17 -23.91 23.66
CA PRO A 349 17.19 -22.53 24.13
C PRO A 349 16.10 -21.63 23.52
N ARG A 350 15.73 -21.86 22.27
CA ARG A 350 14.70 -21.08 21.55
C ARG A 350 13.30 -21.31 22.10
N LEU A 351 13.05 -22.50 22.65
CA LEU A 351 11.74 -22.87 23.21
C LEU A 351 11.56 -22.39 24.65
N VAL A 352 12.63 -22.04 25.37
CA VAL A 352 12.58 -21.65 26.79
C VAL A 352 11.53 -20.57 27.08
N LYS A 353 11.49 -19.50 26.28
CA LYS A 353 10.53 -18.40 26.44
C LYS A 353 9.07 -18.78 26.18
N TYR A 354 8.84 -19.91 25.49
CA TYR A 354 7.52 -20.41 25.15
C TYR A 354 7.01 -21.49 26.12
N ILE A 355 7.83 -21.94 27.06
CA ILE A 355 7.43 -22.94 28.06
C ILE A 355 6.74 -22.24 29.22
N GLY A 356 5.44 -22.47 29.38
CA GLY A 356 4.63 -21.97 30.51
C GLY A 356 4.74 -22.82 31.78
N GLY A 357 5.06 -24.11 31.66
CA GLY A 357 5.23 -25.02 32.80
C GLY A 357 5.74 -26.38 32.37
N ILE A 358 6.34 -27.12 33.29
CA ILE A 358 6.92 -28.45 33.01
C ILE A 358 6.43 -29.42 34.09
N GLU A 359 5.96 -30.59 33.67
CA GLU A 359 5.49 -31.64 34.58
C GLU A 359 6.27 -32.95 34.38
N LEU A 360 6.58 -33.63 35.48
CA LEU A 360 7.14 -34.97 35.51
C LEU A 360 6.03 -36.00 35.72
N TYR A 361 6.00 -37.04 34.89
CA TYR A 361 5.04 -38.14 34.99
C TYR A 361 5.73 -39.45 35.36
N TYR A 362 5.12 -40.14 36.32
CA TYR A 362 5.44 -41.51 36.71
C TYR A 362 4.68 -42.49 35.82
N MET A 363 5.40 -43.44 35.22
CA MET A 363 4.88 -44.34 34.19
C MET A 363 4.63 -45.75 34.75
N ASP A 364 3.54 -45.89 35.54
CA ASP A 364 3.22 -47.09 36.34
C ASP A 364 2.66 -48.27 35.54
N ALA A 365 2.02 -48.01 34.39
CA ALA A 365 1.21 -49.01 33.67
C ALA A 365 1.85 -49.52 32.38
N ALA A 366 3.15 -49.75 32.41
CA ALA A 366 3.72 -50.80 31.59
C ALA A 366 3.28 -52.15 32.19
N ASP A 367 2.09 -52.66 31.84
CA ASP A 367 1.77 -54.06 32.12
C ASP A 367 2.92 -54.93 31.58
N TYR A 368 3.30 -55.96 32.35
CA TYR A 368 4.35 -56.91 31.97
C TYR A 368 4.08 -57.48 30.57
N VAL A 369 2.81 -57.60 30.20
CA VAL A 369 2.41 -58.08 28.88
C VAL A 369 2.28 -56.93 27.89
N ASN A 370 1.38 -55.97 28.09
CA ASN A 370 1.07 -54.93 27.10
C ASN A 370 1.25 -53.51 27.67
N PRO A 371 2.35 -52.80 27.36
CA PRO A 371 2.59 -51.51 27.97
C PRO A 371 1.68 -50.42 27.36
N ASP A 372 0.99 -49.64 28.20
CA ASP A 372 0.22 -48.48 27.78
C ASP A 372 0.84 -47.20 28.33
N TYR A 373 1.75 -46.62 27.54
CA TYR A 373 2.40 -45.35 27.83
C TYR A 373 1.56 -44.13 27.43
N SER A 374 0.26 -44.25 27.16
CA SER A 374 -0.57 -43.11 26.75
C SER A 374 -0.83 -42.13 27.90
N LEU A 375 -1.11 -40.87 27.56
CA LEU A 375 -1.57 -39.86 28.52
C LEU A 375 -3.00 -40.12 29.05
N LYS A 376 -3.76 -41.03 28.41
CA LYS A 376 -5.12 -41.39 28.84
C LYS A 376 -5.12 -42.43 29.96
N ASN A 377 -4.03 -43.19 30.08
CA ASN A 377 -3.90 -44.22 31.09
C ASN A 377 -3.75 -43.58 32.48
N LYS A 378 -4.75 -43.78 33.34
CA LYS A 378 -4.83 -43.18 34.68
C LYS A 378 -3.69 -43.59 35.62
N ALA A 379 -3.04 -44.71 35.34
CA ALA A 379 -1.89 -45.17 36.13
C ALA A 379 -0.63 -44.33 35.83
N ASN A 380 -0.53 -43.76 34.62
CA ASN A 380 0.48 -42.76 34.30
C ASN A 380 0.06 -41.43 34.91
N ARG A 381 0.79 -40.94 35.91
CA ARG A 381 0.36 -39.81 36.75
C ARG A 381 1.45 -38.76 36.91
N LYS A 382 1.04 -37.50 37.00
CA LYS A 382 1.93 -36.41 37.42
C LYS A 382 2.48 -36.69 38.81
N VAL A 383 3.79 -36.49 39.00
CA VAL A 383 4.45 -36.62 40.31
C VAL A 383 5.12 -35.34 40.77
N ARG A 384 5.61 -34.49 39.86
CA ARG A 384 6.28 -33.22 40.20
C ARG A 384 6.02 -32.14 39.16
N ASP A 385 6.01 -30.90 39.62
CA ASP A 385 6.25 -29.73 38.78
C ASP A 385 7.76 -29.50 38.69
N LEU A 386 8.23 -29.16 37.50
CA LEU A 386 9.63 -29.03 37.15
C LEU A 386 9.94 -27.59 36.73
N SER A 387 11.23 -27.22 36.79
CA SER A 387 11.72 -25.91 36.39
C SER A 387 13.02 -26.02 35.62
N ILE A 388 13.22 -25.11 34.68
CA ILE A 388 14.47 -24.94 33.93
C ILE A 388 15.07 -23.57 34.24
N VAL A 389 16.38 -23.43 34.05
CA VAL A 389 17.04 -22.12 34.14
C VAL A 389 16.63 -21.25 32.96
N ARG A 390 16.17 -20.03 33.26
CA ARG A 390 15.66 -19.05 32.27
C ARG A 390 16.52 -17.79 32.15
N THR A 391 17.60 -17.70 32.89
CA THR A 391 18.52 -16.56 32.83
C THR A 391 19.37 -16.66 31.57
N ALA A 392 19.12 -15.78 30.59
CA ALA A 392 19.89 -15.74 29.35
C ALA A 392 21.41 -15.64 29.62
N GLY A 393 22.22 -16.38 28.87
CA GLY A 393 23.67 -16.46 29.07
C GLY A 393 24.14 -17.39 30.19
N HIS A 394 23.23 -17.96 31.02
CA HIS A 394 23.60 -18.97 32.00
C HIS A 394 24.01 -20.29 31.31
N LYS A 395 25.05 -20.97 31.81
CA LYS A 395 25.56 -22.22 31.20
C LYS A 395 24.52 -23.35 31.13
N LYS A 396 23.63 -23.42 32.13
CA LYS A 396 22.48 -24.33 32.17
C LYS A 396 21.18 -23.73 31.59
N TYR A 397 21.22 -22.66 30.79
CA TYR A 397 20.01 -22.07 30.20
C TYR A 397 19.21 -23.13 29.42
N GLY A 398 17.93 -23.30 29.75
CA GLY A 398 17.07 -24.35 29.20
C GLY A 398 17.19 -25.73 29.86
N TYR A 399 18.05 -25.89 30.87
CA TYR A 399 18.23 -27.14 31.62
C TYR A 399 17.64 -27.04 33.01
N GLY A 400 17.18 -28.18 33.52
CA GLY A 400 16.69 -28.37 34.88
C GLY A 400 17.10 -29.73 35.41
N ASP A 401 17.05 -29.86 36.73
CA ASP A 401 17.34 -31.10 37.43
C ASP A 401 16.31 -31.35 38.54
N ILE A 402 16.18 -32.61 38.92
CA ILE A 402 15.38 -33.01 40.08
C ILE A 402 15.95 -34.26 40.73
N THR A 403 16.06 -34.23 42.06
CA THR A 403 16.49 -35.37 42.87
C THR A 403 15.49 -35.62 44.00
N GLU A 404 15.38 -36.86 44.42
CA GLU A 404 14.53 -37.29 45.52
C GLU A 404 15.28 -38.31 46.38
N ASN A 405 15.09 -38.24 47.70
CA ASN A 405 15.69 -39.22 48.62
C ASN A 405 15.27 -40.66 48.27
N GLN A 406 14.06 -40.83 47.74
CA GLN A 406 13.57 -42.08 47.18
C GLN A 406 13.31 -41.87 45.68
N PHE A 407 14.34 -42.02 44.85
CA PHE A 407 14.26 -41.88 43.38
C PHE A 407 13.10 -42.69 42.77
N THR A 408 12.78 -43.85 43.33
CA THR A 408 11.67 -44.71 42.88
C THR A 408 10.27 -44.14 43.15
N GLN A 409 10.14 -43.01 43.83
CA GLN A 409 8.87 -42.28 43.98
C GLN A 409 8.53 -41.42 42.75
N ILE A 410 9.55 -41.01 42.00
CA ILE A 410 9.39 -40.16 40.80
C ILE A 410 9.65 -40.92 39.50
N VAL A 411 10.33 -42.06 39.56
CA VAL A 411 10.60 -42.93 38.39
C VAL A 411 10.25 -44.38 38.71
N ASP A 412 9.46 -45.02 37.84
CA ASP A 412 9.37 -46.48 37.84
C ASP A 412 10.59 -47.06 37.13
N VAL A 413 11.47 -47.70 37.90
CA VAL A 413 12.66 -48.37 37.36
C VAL A 413 12.41 -49.83 37.04
N HIS A 414 11.18 -50.35 37.19
CA HIS A 414 10.80 -51.76 37.12
C HIS A 414 11.80 -52.67 37.86
N GLY A 415 11.94 -52.44 39.16
CA GLY A 415 13.04 -52.98 39.95
C GLY A 415 13.15 -54.50 39.90
N GLY A 416 14.33 -55.01 39.53
CA GLY A 416 14.60 -56.45 39.47
C GLY A 416 14.06 -57.12 38.23
N ARG A 417 13.57 -56.34 37.25
CA ARG A 417 13.06 -56.82 35.97
C ARG A 417 13.80 -56.16 34.79
N PRO A 418 13.97 -56.83 33.65
CA PRO A 418 14.74 -56.33 32.51
C PRO A 418 14.03 -55.27 31.63
N GLU A 419 12.78 -54.89 31.94
CA GLU A 419 11.95 -53.94 31.19
C GLU A 419 12.61 -52.55 31.11
N PRO A 420 12.49 -51.85 29.97
CA PRO A 420 13.07 -50.52 29.80
C PRO A 420 12.42 -49.52 30.75
N ILE A 421 13.16 -48.49 31.12
CA ILE A 421 12.64 -47.39 31.96
C ILE A 421 12.09 -46.31 31.04
N THR A 422 10.89 -45.80 31.34
CA THR A 422 10.33 -44.64 30.63
C THR A 422 10.07 -43.51 31.62
N ILE A 423 10.66 -42.35 31.38
CA ILE A 423 10.47 -41.13 32.15
C ILE A 423 9.84 -40.09 31.23
N ARG A 424 8.74 -39.45 31.66
CA ARG A 424 8.01 -38.50 30.82
C ARG A 424 8.07 -37.08 31.38
N TYR A 425 8.50 -36.16 30.53
CA TYR A 425 8.45 -34.72 30.75
C TYR A 425 7.38 -34.10 29.85
N VAL A 426 6.51 -33.26 30.41
CA VAL A 426 5.45 -32.56 29.66
C VAL A 426 5.71 -31.06 29.71
N TYR A 427 6.16 -30.50 28.59
CA TYR A 427 6.45 -29.08 28.41
C TYR A 427 5.21 -28.36 27.89
N LYS A 428 4.48 -27.68 28.77
CA LYS A 428 3.28 -26.92 28.44
C LYS A 428 3.65 -25.62 27.73
N LEU A 429 3.05 -25.35 26.58
CA LEU A 429 3.34 -24.15 25.79
C LEU A 429 2.51 -22.96 26.29
N ASN A 430 3.08 -21.75 26.27
CA ASN A 430 2.37 -20.52 26.61
C ASN A 430 1.68 -19.86 25.40
N LYS A 431 1.93 -20.37 24.18
CA LYS A 431 1.30 -19.99 22.92
C LYS A 431 1.08 -21.24 22.04
N PRO A 432 0.09 -21.22 21.12
CA PRO A 432 -0.06 -22.25 20.10
C PRO A 432 1.24 -22.45 19.29
N ILE A 433 1.50 -23.67 18.84
CA ILE A 433 2.76 -24.00 18.14
C ILE A 433 2.94 -23.21 16.82
N ASN A 434 1.87 -22.88 16.10
CA ASN A 434 1.95 -22.10 14.85
C ASN A 434 2.30 -20.62 15.11
N GLU A 435 1.85 -20.04 16.23
CA GLU A 435 2.30 -18.69 16.63
C GLU A 435 3.78 -18.70 17.03
N ILE A 436 4.26 -19.79 17.64
CA ILE A 436 5.67 -19.98 17.98
C ILE A 436 6.53 -20.09 16.72
N LEU A 437 6.07 -20.85 15.72
CA LEU A 437 6.70 -20.98 14.39
C LEU A 437 6.88 -19.58 13.76
N GLU A 438 5.79 -18.82 13.68
CA GLU A 438 5.77 -17.49 13.06
C GLU A 438 6.68 -16.48 13.78
N GLU A 439 6.69 -16.47 15.12
CA GLU A 439 7.60 -15.61 15.87
C GLU A 439 9.07 -16.00 15.67
N LEU A 440 9.38 -17.30 15.58
CA LEU A 440 10.74 -17.79 15.31
C LEU A 440 11.19 -17.48 13.88
N ARG A 441 10.29 -17.55 12.90
CA ARG A 441 10.53 -17.15 11.50
C ARG A 441 10.94 -15.69 11.43
N ARG A 442 10.13 -14.80 12.03
CA ARG A 442 10.41 -13.36 12.09
C ARG A 442 11.72 -13.04 12.82
N GLU A 443 12.02 -13.73 13.91
CA GLU A 443 13.29 -13.56 14.64
C GLU A 443 14.52 -14.02 13.86
N ALA A 444 14.34 -14.99 12.96
CA ALA A 444 15.38 -15.43 12.04
C ALA A 444 15.55 -14.48 10.84
N GLY A 445 14.68 -13.48 10.67
CA GLY A 445 14.70 -12.55 9.54
C GLY A 445 14.25 -13.17 8.22
N VAL A 446 13.45 -14.24 8.28
CA VAL A 446 12.89 -14.93 7.10
C VAL A 446 11.61 -14.20 6.66
N GLU A 447 11.46 -13.93 5.37
CA GLU A 447 10.29 -13.21 4.82
C GLU A 447 9.02 -14.06 4.81
N GLU A 448 7.84 -13.42 4.80
CA GLU A 448 6.55 -14.11 4.80
C GLU A 448 6.33 -14.82 3.47
N GLY A 449 5.98 -16.11 3.51
CA GLY A 449 5.96 -16.93 2.30
C GLY A 449 7.23 -17.75 2.06
N GLU A 450 8.28 -17.58 2.88
CA GLU A 450 9.55 -18.32 2.73
C GLU A 450 9.60 -19.52 3.66
N ALA A 451 10.21 -20.60 3.17
CA ALA A 451 10.40 -21.83 3.93
C ALA A 451 11.16 -21.56 5.24
N PHE A 452 10.67 -22.13 6.34
CA PHE A 452 11.29 -22.01 7.64
C PHE A 452 11.20 -23.33 8.42
N GLY A 453 12.35 -23.85 8.85
CA GLY A 453 12.38 -25.10 9.60
C GLY A 453 13.59 -25.21 10.50
N LYS A 454 13.36 -25.39 11.82
CA LYS A 454 14.46 -25.67 12.73
C LYS A 454 14.06 -26.60 13.86
N ASP A 455 14.70 -27.75 13.96
CA ASP A 455 14.41 -28.77 14.98
C ASP A 455 14.63 -28.25 16.40
N PHE A 456 13.66 -28.46 17.30
CA PHE A 456 13.91 -28.28 18.74
C PHE A 456 14.58 -29.52 19.31
N ILE A 457 15.72 -29.34 19.98
CA ILE A 457 16.43 -30.44 20.63
C ILE A 457 15.96 -30.61 22.08
N PHE A 458 15.81 -31.87 22.48
CA PHE A 458 15.56 -32.27 23.86
C PHE A 458 16.64 -33.23 24.31
N SER A 459 17.04 -33.11 25.56
CA SER A 459 18.04 -33.97 26.17
C SER A 459 17.57 -34.42 27.55
N ALA A 460 17.92 -35.65 27.92
CA ALA A 460 17.68 -36.16 29.25
C ALA A 460 18.72 -37.21 29.63
N TRP A 461 19.13 -37.22 30.89
CA TRP A 461 20.07 -38.19 31.44
C TRP A 461 19.88 -38.34 32.94
N ILE A 462 20.57 -39.31 33.52
CA ILE A 462 20.58 -39.54 34.96
C ILE A 462 22.01 -39.32 35.44
N THR A 463 22.17 -38.58 36.53
CA THR A 463 23.44 -38.45 37.23
C THR A 463 23.37 -39.08 38.62
N ASP A 464 24.52 -39.50 39.14
CA ASP A 464 24.64 -39.83 40.55
C ASP A 464 25.03 -38.59 41.38
N LYS A 465 25.05 -38.73 42.72
CA LYS A 465 25.38 -37.60 43.60
C LYS A 465 26.84 -37.13 43.55
N THR A 466 27.73 -37.82 42.85
CA THR A 466 29.18 -37.55 42.88
C THR A 466 29.57 -36.63 41.73
N LYS A 467 29.59 -35.31 42.00
CA LYS A 467 29.92 -34.27 40.99
C LYS A 467 29.08 -34.40 39.71
N ASP A 468 27.79 -34.71 39.86
CA ASP A 468 26.86 -34.89 38.75
C ASP A 468 27.36 -35.89 37.70
N ALA A 469 27.98 -36.99 38.14
CA ALA A 469 28.52 -38.01 37.25
C ALA A 469 27.41 -38.73 36.47
N LEU A 470 27.54 -38.80 35.15
CA LEU A 470 26.58 -39.44 34.25
C LEU A 470 26.48 -40.94 34.55
N ILE A 471 25.27 -41.44 34.77
CA ILE A 471 25.03 -42.88 34.73
C ILE A 471 25.17 -43.34 33.27
N THR A 472 26.17 -44.19 33.02
CA THR A 472 26.54 -44.63 31.67
C THR A 472 25.35 -45.14 30.88
N ASN A 473 25.29 -44.76 29.60
CA ASN A 473 24.23 -45.11 28.65
C ASN A 473 22.80 -44.64 29.02
N THR A 474 22.66 -43.69 29.94
CA THR A 474 21.36 -43.05 30.24
C THR A 474 21.15 -41.73 29.49
N TYR A 475 22.18 -41.18 28.86
CA TYR A 475 22.06 -39.95 28.07
C TYR A 475 21.34 -40.21 26.75
N GLY A 476 20.15 -39.63 26.61
CA GLY A 476 19.38 -39.61 25.38
C GLY A 476 19.23 -38.19 24.84
N THR A 477 19.17 -38.09 23.52
CA THR A 477 18.79 -36.88 22.81
C THR A 477 17.64 -37.20 21.87
N GLY A 478 16.80 -36.21 21.66
CA GLY A 478 15.63 -36.27 20.79
C GLY A 478 15.41 -34.92 20.14
N TYR A 479 14.48 -34.89 19.20
CA TYR A 479 14.07 -33.65 18.57
C TYR A 479 12.56 -33.59 18.38
N TYR A 480 12.07 -32.40 18.07
CA TYR A 480 10.75 -32.17 17.50
C TYR A 480 10.89 -31.17 16.36
N ARG A 481 10.46 -31.57 15.16
CA ARG A 481 10.46 -30.72 13.96
C ARG A 481 9.40 -29.64 14.10
N ILE A 482 9.82 -28.41 13.86
CA ILE A 482 8.94 -27.28 13.59
C ILE A 482 9.37 -26.74 12.24
N GLN A 483 8.61 -27.10 11.21
CA GLN A 483 8.92 -26.84 9.81
C GLN A 483 7.66 -26.35 9.11
N ASP A 484 7.90 -25.44 8.18
CA ASP A 484 7.01 -24.85 7.18
C ASP A 484 7.84 -24.84 5.90
N ILE A 485 7.88 -25.98 5.22
CA ILE A 485 8.79 -26.23 4.10
C ILE A 485 8.36 -25.47 2.85
N ASP A 486 7.06 -25.19 2.71
CA ASP A 486 6.52 -24.48 1.57
C ASP A 486 6.20 -23.00 1.81
N GLY A 487 6.43 -22.53 3.03
CA GLY A 487 6.36 -21.13 3.42
C GLY A 487 4.93 -20.61 3.58
N ASP A 488 3.92 -21.47 3.62
CA ASP A 488 2.52 -21.07 3.67
C ASP A 488 2.05 -20.61 5.07
N GLY A 489 2.93 -20.68 6.07
CA GLY A 489 2.69 -20.29 7.45
C GLY A 489 2.02 -21.38 8.30
N LYS A 490 1.77 -22.57 7.74
CA LYS A 490 1.30 -23.73 8.47
C LYS A 490 2.46 -24.64 8.84
N LEU A 491 2.24 -25.43 9.89
CA LEU A 491 3.19 -26.45 10.28
C LEU A 491 3.03 -27.65 9.34
N ASP A 492 4.13 -28.12 8.74
CA ASP A 492 4.11 -29.29 7.85
C ASP A 492 3.42 -30.52 8.48
N GLU A 493 3.63 -30.74 9.79
CA GLU A 493 2.99 -31.82 10.54
C GLU A 493 1.46 -31.64 10.57
N GLU A 494 0.96 -30.41 10.68
CA GLU A 494 -0.47 -30.12 10.65
C GLU A 494 -1.07 -30.41 9.27
N GLU A 495 -0.37 -30.02 8.20
CA GLU A 495 -0.80 -30.24 6.83
C GLU A 495 -0.84 -31.71 6.47
N ALA A 496 0.25 -32.43 6.73
CA ALA A 496 0.34 -33.87 6.49
C ALA A 496 -0.76 -34.64 7.26
N ASN A 497 -1.07 -34.21 8.49
CA ASN A 497 -2.18 -34.78 9.28
C ASN A 497 -3.57 -34.46 8.72
N ASN A 498 -3.69 -33.41 7.91
CA ASN A 498 -4.92 -32.98 7.26
C ASN A 498 -5.02 -33.44 5.80
N GLU A 499 -4.15 -34.35 5.35
CA GLU A 499 -4.08 -34.85 3.95
C GLU A 499 -3.75 -33.73 2.95
N GLN A 500 -3.09 -32.68 3.42
CA GLN A 500 -2.56 -31.56 2.64
C GLN A 500 -1.03 -31.76 2.48
N SER A 501 -0.47 -31.34 1.35
CA SER A 501 0.93 -31.61 1.03
C SER A 501 1.84 -30.53 1.65
N PRO A 502 2.78 -30.88 2.56
CA PRO A 502 3.70 -29.93 3.20
C PRO A 502 4.86 -29.48 2.29
N TYR A 503 4.66 -29.60 0.98
CA TYR A 503 5.69 -29.39 -0.05
C TYR A 503 5.19 -28.48 -1.17
N ILE A 504 3.92 -28.07 -1.11
CA ILE A 504 3.23 -27.30 -2.14
C ILE A 504 2.60 -26.13 -1.43
N GLY A 505 3.12 -24.93 -1.64
CA GLY A 505 2.63 -23.75 -0.95
C GLY A 505 1.35 -23.20 -1.56
N VAL A 506 0.69 -22.31 -0.81
CA VAL A 506 -0.51 -21.60 -1.30
C VAL A 506 -0.15 -20.75 -2.53
N PRO A 507 -0.86 -20.89 -3.67
CA PRO A 507 -0.52 -20.14 -4.88
C PRO A 507 -0.80 -18.64 -4.73
N LYS A 508 0.11 -17.79 -5.19
CA LYS A 508 -0.06 -16.34 -5.26
C LYS A 508 -0.62 -15.96 -6.64
N ILE A 509 -1.82 -15.40 -6.70
CA ILE A 509 -2.51 -15.09 -7.97
C ILE A 509 -2.37 -13.61 -8.31
N THR A 510 -1.90 -13.31 -9.52
CA THR A 510 -1.98 -11.96 -10.09
C THR A 510 -3.41 -11.72 -10.57
N ALA A 511 -4.13 -10.88 -9.84
CA ALA A 511 -5.53 -10.55 -10.11
C ALA A 511 -5.71 -9.98 -11.54
N PRO A 512 -6.46 -10.65 -12.43
CA PRO A 512 -6.69 -10.21 -13.80
C PRO A 512 -7.71 -9.06 -13.86
N TYR A 513 -7.72 -8.30 -14.94
CA TYR A 513 -8.74 -7.31 -15.23
C TYR A 513 -9.87 -7.91 -16.07
N GLU A 514 -11.06 -7.31 -15.99
CA GLU A 514 -12.20 -7.66 -16.83
C GLU A 514 -11.80 -7.62 -18.33
N GLY A 515 -12.00 -8.75 -19.03
CA GLY A 515 -11.65 -8.89 -20.45
C GLY A 515 -10.27 -9.52 -20.72
N ASP A 516 -9.39 -9.63 -19.73
CA ASP A 516 -8.13 -10.36 -19.88
C ASP A 516 -8.41 -11.85 -20.20
N ASN A 517 -7.55 -12.45 -21.03
CA ASN A 517 -7.63 -13.87 -21.41
C ASN A 517 -6.53 -14.72 -20.77
N LYS A 518 -5.67 -14.09 -19.97
CA LYS A 518 -4.57 -14.72 -19.25
C LYS A 518 -4.66 -14.42 -17.76
N VAL A 519 -4.42 -15.42 -16.94
CA VAL A 519 -4.30 -15.29 -15.49
C VAL A 519 -2.94 -15.85 -15.09
N LYS A 520 -2.12 -15.02 -14.43
CA LYS A 520 -0.81 -15.43 -13.92
C LYS A 520 -0.92 -15.81 -12.45
N ALA A 521 -0.19 -16.83 -12.03
CA ALA A 521 -0.02 -17.19 -10.63
C ALA A 521 1.40 -17.72 -10.41
N VAL A 522 1.84 -17.76 -9.16
CA VAL A 522 3.10 -18.37 -8.74
C VAL A 522 2.81 -19.34 -7.61
N VAL A 523 3.41 -20.53 -7.64
CA VAL A 523 3.32 -21.50 -6.56
C VAL A 523 4.71 -21.90 -6.12
N HIS A 524 4.97 -21.87 -4.81
CA HIS A 524 6.21 -22.40 -4.25
C HIS A 524 6.14 -23.92 -4.18
N LEU A 525 7.14 -24.61 -4.72
CA LEU A 525 7.22 -26.06 -4.70
C LEU A 525 8.56 -26.51 -4.14
N ASN A 526 8.52 -27.33 -3.09
CA ASN A 526 9.71 -28.00 -2.58
C ASN A 526 10.16 -29.12 -3.55
N GLU A 527 11.46 -29.43 -3.58
CA GLU A 527 12.01 -30.54 -4.40
C GLU A 527 11.32 -31.91 -4.16
N ASN A 528 10.68 -32.10 -3.00
CA ASN A 528 9.95 -33.31 -2.64
C ASN A 528 8.45 -33.29 -3.04
N ALA A 529 7.94 -32.21 -3.65
CA ALA A 529 6.56 -32.09 -4.13
C ALA A 529 6.17 -33.10 -5.23
N GLY A 530 7.12 -33.91 -5.70
CA GLY A 530 6.88 -34.95 -6.71
C GLY A 530 6.70 -34.39 -8.12
N LYS A 531 6.20 -35.26 -9.01
CA LYS A 531 5.94 -34.94 -10.43
C LYS A 531 4.50 -35.27 -10.79
N GLY A 532 3.93 -34.56 -11.76
CA GLY A 532 2.57 -34.73 -12.23
C GLY A 532 1.52 -33.92 -11.47
N ASN A 533 1.91 -32.94 -10.65
CA ASN A 533 0.95 -32.05 -9.99
C ASN A 533 0.17 -31.25 -11.03
N LYS A 534 -1.04 -30.80 -10.68
CA LYS A 534 -1.93 -30.07 -11.61
C LYS A 534 -2.37 -28.75 -11.00
N ALA A 535 -2.40 -27.70 -11.80
CA ALA A 535 -3.01 -26.43 -11.42
C ALA A 535 -4.31 -26.22 -12.18
N GLN A 536 -5.37 -25.80 -11.50
CA GLN A 536 -6.68 -25.50 -12.09
C GLN A 536 -7.08 -24.07 -11.78
N LEU A 537 -7.60 -23.37 -12.78
CA LEU A 537 -8.26 -22.08 -12.61
C LEU A 537 -9.78 -22.30 -12.60
N ILE A 538 -10.43 -21.84 -11.55
CA ILE A 538 -11.85 -22.06 -11.26
C ILE A 538 -12.55 -20.70 -11.14
N ASN A 539 -13.69 -20.55 -11.80
CA ASN A 539 -14.47 -19.31 -11.71
C ASN A 539 -15.46 -19.31 -10.53
N LYS A 540 -16.16 -18.19 -10.31
CA LYS A 540 -17.13 -18.01 -9.21
C LYS A 540 -18.24 -19.07 -9.15
N ASN A 541 -18.54 -19.73 -10.26
CA ASN A 541 -19.57 -20.76 -10.35
C ASN A 541 -19.01 -22.16 -10.01
N GLY A 542 -17.73 -22.28 -9.68
CA GLY A 542 -17.06 -23.56 -9.42
C GLY A 542 -16.65 -24.33 -10.69
N VAL A 543 -16.67 -23.69 -11.86
CA VAL A 543 -16.30 -24.34 -13.13
C VAL A 543 -14.81 -24.17 -13.38
N VAL A 544 -14.11 -25.27 -13.68
CA VAL A 544 -12.71 -25.25 -14.13
C VAL A 544 -12.65 -24.67 -15.54
N VAL A 545 -12.01 -23.52 -15.70
CA VAL A 545 -11.89 -22.80 -16.98
C VAL A 545 -10.54 -22.99 -17.67
N ALA A 546 -9.51 -23.37 -16.92
CA ALA A 546 -8.19 -23.74 -17.46
C ALA A 546 -7.49 -24.76 -16.55
N THR A 547 -6.58 -25.55 -17.12
CA THR A 547 -5.76 -26.53 -16.38
C THR A 547 -4.34 -26.57 -16.94
N ILE A 548 -3.36 -26.55 -16.04
CA ILE A 548 -1.94 -26.78 -16.34
C ILE A 548 -1.58 -28.14 -15.72
N ASN A 549 -0.97 -29.03 -16.49
CA ASN A 549 -0.48 -30.33 -16.02
C ASN A 549 1.04 -30.27 -15.82
N ASN A 550 1.57 -31.19 -15.00
CA ASN A 550 3.01 -31.35 -14.73
C ASN A 550 3.62 -30.08 -14.11
N VAL A 551 2.97 -29.60 -13.04
CA VAL A 551 3.44 -28.50 -12.21
C VAL A 551 4.51 -29.04 -11.25
N ASP A 552 5.71 -29.27 -11.79
CA ASP A 552 6.75 -30.07 -11.13
C ASP A 552 7.86 -29.19 -10.55
N ALA A 553 8.42 -29.63 -9.42
CA ALA A 553 9.54 -28.99 -8.73
C ALA A 553 10.89 -29.45 -9.32
N GLU A 554 11.15 -29.14 -10.59
CA GLU A 554 12.39 -29.54 -11.26
C GLU A 554 12.99 -28.44 -12.16
N GLU A 555 14.32 -28.40 -12.18
CA GLU A 555 15.10 -27.58 -13.11
C GLU A 555 16.04 -28.50 -13.90
N ASN A 556 15.91 -28.51 -15.24
CA ASN A 556 16.65 -29.43 -16.13
C ASN A 556 16.48 -30.93 -15.78
N GLY A 557 15.30 -31.32 -15.26
CA GLY A 557 14.98 -32.70 -14.86
C GLY A 557 15.55 -33.13 -13.51
N ILE A 558 16.22 -32.21 -12.80
CA ILE A 558 16.74 -32.42 -11.45
C ILE A 558 15.74 -31.83 -10.45
N PRO A 559 15.27 -32.58 -9.45
CA PRO A 559 14.42 -32.04 -8.39
C PRO A 559 15.09 -30.85 -7.71
N LYS A 560 14.34 -29.76 -7.56
CA LYS A 560 14.82 -28.51 -6.95
C LYS A 560 13.64 -27.71 -6.40
N THR A 561 13.82 -27.12 -5.23
CA THR A 561 12.87 -26.16 -4.67
C THR A 561 12.83 -24.89 -5.53
N ILE A 562 11.65 -24.53 -6.02
CA ILE A 562 11.45 -23.44 -6.99
C ILE A 562 10.11 -22.72 -6.79
N ASP A 563 10.07 -21.44 -7.12
CA ASP A 563 8.83 -20.72 -7.40
C ASP A 563 8.44 -20.94 -8.86
N ARG A 564 7.31 -21.62 -9.07
CA ARG A 564 6.83 -21.96 -10.41
C ARG A 564 5.81 -20.93 -10.87
N GLU A 565 6.16 -20.19 -11.92
CA GLU A 565 5.22 -19.34 -12.63
C GLU A 565 4.21 -20.19 -13.44
N LEU A 566 2.94 -19.82 -13.32
CA LEU A 566 1.79 -20.44 -13.96
C LEU A 566 1.08 -19.39 -14.81
N GLU A 567 0.90 -19.65 -16.10
CA GLU A 567 0.08 -18.82 -17.00
C GLU A 567 -1.11 -19.63 -17.50
N PHE A 568 -2.30 -19.32 -16.99
CA PHE A 568 -3.55 -19.89 -17.49
C PHE A 568 -4.04 -19.05 -18.66
N THR A 569 -4.22 -19.68 -19.83
CA THR A 569 -4.82 -19.02 -21.01
C THR A 569 -6.22 -19.58 -21.26
N VAL A 570 -7.21 -18.69 -21.43
CA VAL A 570 -8.59 -19.04 -21.81
C VAL A 570 -8.92 -18.45 -23.18
N THR A 571 -9.70 -19.16 -23.99
CA THR A 571 -10.09 -18.70 -25.33
C THR A 571 -11.15 -17.60 -25.29
N ASP A 572 -12.07 -17.68 -24.34
CA ASP A 572 -13.14 -16.71 -24.13
C ASP A 572 -12.96 -16.07 -22.76
N SER A 573 -12.61 -14.78 -22.70
CA SER A 573 -12.36 -14.08 -21.43
C SER A 573 -13.60 -13.91 -20.57
N SER A 574 -14.80 -14.03 -21.13
CA SER A 574 -16.05 -13.91 -20.36
C SER A 574 -16.21 -15.02 -19.31
N VAL A 575 -15.51 -16.15 -19.46
CA VAL A 575 -15.53 -17.27 -18.51
C VAL A 575 -14.85 -16.93 -17.18
N LEU A 576 -13.98 -15.91 -17.16
CA LEU A 576 -13.32 -15.43 -15.94
C LEU A 576 -14.28 -14.63 -15.04
N GLY A 577 -15.34 -14.07 -15.61
CA GLY A 577 -16.33 -13.26 -14.90
C GLY A 577 -16.12 -11.74 -15.05
N LYS A 578 -16.95 -11.00 -14.33
CA LYS A 578 -16.97 -9.52 -14.32
C LYS A 578 -16.17 -8.97 -13.14
N ALA A 579 -15.90 -7.67 -13.13
CA ALA A 579 -15.26 -6.99 -12.00
C ALA A 579 -15.91 -7.36 -10.66
N GLY A 580 -15.09 -7.78 -9.69
CA GLY A 580 -15.50 -8.23 -8.36
C GLY A 580 -15.84 -9.72 -8.25
N ASP A 581 -15.99 -10.44 -9.37
CA ASP A 581 -16.19 -11.88 -9.37
C ASP A 581 -14.92 -12.60 -8.87
N LYS A 582 -15.15 -13.70 -8.17
CA LYS A 582 -14.11 -14.53 -7.55
C LYS A 582 -13.50 -15.49 -8.57
N LEU A 583 -12.17 -15.61 -8.52
CA LEU A 583 -11.39 -16.65 -9.17
C LEU A 583 -10.60 -17.43 -8.12
N THR A 584 -10.48 -18.74 -8.31
CA THR A 584 -9.72 -19.62 -7.44
C THR A 584 -8.67 -20.35 -8.27
N VAL A 585 -7.42 -20.35 -7.82
CA VAL A 585 -6.37 -21.24 -8.34
C VAL A 585 -6.19 -22.38 -7.35
N LYS A 586 -6.28 -23.61 -7.85
CA LYS A 586 -6.19 -24.85 -7.07
C LYS A 586 -5.01 -25.69 -7.56
N ILE A 587 -4.10 -26.06 -6.66
CA ILE A 587 -2.94 -26.92 -6.94
C ILE A 587 -3.20 -28.31 -6.36
N ILE A 588 -3.39 -29.28 -7.23
CA ILE A 588 -3.70 -30.66 -6.89
C ILE A 588 -2.39 -31.46 -6.84
N PRO A 589 -2.02 -32.00 -5.67
CA PRO A 589 -0.84 -32.86 -5.54
C PRO A 589 -0.99 -34.15 -6.36
N SER A 590 0.12 -34.67 -6.86
CA SER A 590 0.19 -35.98 -7.52
C SER A 590 0.45 -37.13 -6.56
N ASP A 591 0.94 -36.83 -5.35
CA ASP A 591 1.19 -37.82 -4.31
C ASP A 591 -0.13 -38.26 -3.67
N GLU A 592 -0.46 -39.55 -3.80
CA GLU A 592 -1.70 -40.15 -3.29
C GLU A 592 -1.84 -40.05 -1.75
N ARG A 593 -0.77 -39.71 -1.03
CA ARG A 593 -0.83 -39.43 0.41
C ARG A 593 -1.60 -38.16 0.75
N TYR A 594 -1.71 -37.22 -0.20
CA TYR A 594 -2.31 -35.92 0.00
C TYR A 594 -3.51 -35.76 -0.94
N GLU A 595 -4.73 -35.78 -0.37
CA GLU A 595 -5.97 -35.65 -1.15
C GLU A 595 -6.44 -34.19 -1.25
N LYS A 596 -6.01 -33.33 -0.32
CA LYS A 596 -6.37 -31.91 -0.30
C LYS A 596 -5.38 -31.09 -1.12
N ALA A 597 -5.96 -30.20 -1.91
CA ALA A 597 -5.25 -29.27 -2.75
C ALA A 597 -4.97 -27.96 -2.01
N GLU A 598 -3.91 -27.26 -2.43
CA GLU A 598 -3.75 -25.85 -2.09
C GLU A 598 -4.66 -24.98 -2.92
N GLU A 599 -5.27 -23.99 -2.30
CA GLU A 599 -6.20 -23.09 -2.96
C GLU A 599 -5.95 -21.65 -2.53
N ALA A 600 -5.92 -20.75 -3.51
CA ALA A 600 -5.96 -19.32 -3.26
C ALA A 600 -7.02 -18.65 -4.11
N GLU A 601 -7.45 -17.48 -3.65
CA GLU A 601 -8.56 -16.77 -4.23
C GLU A 601 -8.17 -15.34 -4.57
N THR A 602 -8.72 -14.84 -5.67
CA THR A 602 -8.58 -13.45 -6.06
C THR A 602 -9.87 -12.94 -6.67
N LYS A 603 -9.94 -11.64 -6.96
CA LYS A 603 -11.08 -11.00 -7.61
C LYS A 603 -10.66 -10.36 -8.93
N VAL A 604 -11.53 -10.49 -9.93
CA VAL A 604 -11.36 -9.78 -11.21
C VAL A 604 -11.42 -8.27 -10.97
N LYS A 605 -10.44 -7.53 -11.46
CA LYS A 605 -10.37 -6.06 -11.34
C LYS A 605 -11.24 -5.40 -12.42
N GLU A 606 -11.70 -4.19 -12.12
CA GLU A 606 -12.42 -3.39 -13.09
C GLU A 606 -11.46 -2.82 -14.15
N ALA A 607 -11.72 -3.09 -15.43
CA ALA A 607 -10.95 -2.51 -16.52
C ALA A 607 -11.30 -1.01 -16.72
N PRO A 608 -10.40 -0.21 -17.33
CA PRO A 608 -10.70 1.17 -17.70
C PRO A 608 -11.93 1.30 -18.60
N LYS A 609 -12.82 2.24 -18.27
CA LYS A 609 -14.06 2.51 -19.01
C LYS A 609 -14.05 3.93 -19.55
N ALA A 610 -14.48 4.10 -20.79
CA ALA A 610 -14.68 5.42 -21.37
C ALA A 610 -15.77 6.19 -20.62
N VAL A 611 -15.63 7.51 -20.56
CA VAL A 611 -16.75 8.38 -20.18
C VAL A 611 -17.95 8.17 -21.12
N LYS A 612 -19.15 8.26 -20.56
CA LYS A 612 -20.40 8.12 -21.33
C LYS A 612 -20.70 9.36 -22.15
N ASP A 613 -20.48 10.53 -21.55
CA ASP A 613 -20.72 11.82 -22.19
C ASP A 613 -19.46 12.27 -22.95
N PRO A 614 -19.61 12.77 -24.20
CA PRO A 614 -18.47 13.26 -24.97
C PRO A 614 -17.73 14.39 -24.24
N LEU A 615 -16.39 14.35 -24.25
CA LEU A 615 -15.62 15.51 -23.79
C LEU A 615 -15.65 16.61 -24.86
N ARG A 616 -15.84 17.87 -24.44
CA ARG A 616 -15.93 19.01 -25.35
C ARG A 616 -14.56 19.63 -25.59
N VAL A 617 -14.21 19.87 -26.85
CA VAL A 617 -12.96 20.54 -27.25
C VAL A 617 -13.20 21.53 -28.38
N VAL A 618 -12.49 22.65 -28.35
CA VAL A 618 -12.53 23.65 -29.42
C VAL A 618 -11.86 23.09 -30.69
N LYS A 619 -12.42 23.41 -31.85
CA LYS A 619 -11.88 23.07 -33.17
C LYS A 619 -10.42 23.52 -33.29
N GLY A 620 -9.59 22.65 -33.88
CA GLY A 620 -8.17 22.91 -34.12
C GLY A 620 -7.24 22.68 -32.92
N LYS A 621 -7.78 22.38 -31.72
CA LYS A 621 -6.95 22.05 -30.55
C LYS A 621 -6.19 20.74 -30.80
N ASP A 622 -4.86 20.79 -30.72
CA ASP A 622 -4.01 19.59 -30.78
C ASP A 622 -4.12 18.84 -29.44
N LEU A 623 -4.46 17.56 -29.52
CA LEU A 623 -4.64 16.69 -28.36
C LEU A 623 -3.56 15.62 -28.23
N THR A 624 -2.60 15.56 -29.14
CA THR A 624 -1.59 14.47 -29.21
C THR A 624 -0.88 14.21 -27.88
N GLU A 625 -0.44 15.27 -27.18
CA GLU A 625 0.23 15.19 -25.87
C GLU A 625 -0.66 15.61 -24.69
N ASP A 626 -1.98 15.81 -24.89
CA ASP A 626 -2.92 16.23 -23.83
C ASP A 626 -3.29 15.03 -22.92
N THR A 627 -2.36 14.70 -22.02
CA THR A 627 -2.50 13.62 -21.03
C THR A 627 -3.60 13.90 -19.99
N VAL A 628 -3.91 15.18 -19.73
CA VAL A 628 -4.97 15.57 -18.80
C VAL A 628 -6.33 15.22 -19.37
N LEU A 629 -6.58 15.57 -20.64
CA LEU A 629 -7.82 15.21 -21.32
C LEU A 629 -7.92 13.70 -21.57
N ALA A 630 -6.81 13.05 -21.94
CA ALA A 630 -6.78 11.57 -22.07
C ALA A 630 -7.21 10.89 -20.76
N LYS A 631 -6.73 11.37 -19.61
CA LYS A 631 -7.13 10.87 -18.29
C LYS A 631 -8.61 11.15 -17.99
N LYS A 632 -9.11 12.36 -18.29
CA LYS A 632 -10.53 12.70 -18.12
C LYS A 632 -11.45 11.82 -18.96
N GLY A 633 -10.97 11.30 -20.09
CA GLY A 633 -11.71 10.38 -20.96
C GLY A 633 -11.98 9.00 -20.36
N VAL A 634 -11.34 8.66 -19.25
CA VAL A 634 -11.53 7.40 -18.54
C VAL A 634 -12.32 7.64 -17.26
N GLU A 635 -13.59 7.18 -17.24
CA GLU A 635 -14.57 7.40 -16.17
C GLU A 635 -14.07 6.97 -14.80
N ASN A 636 -13.43 5.80 -14.72
CA ASN A 636 -12.92 5.19 -13.49
C ASN A 636 -11.42 5.42 -13.27
N SER A 637 -10.85 6.48 -13.85
CA SER A 637 -9.41 6.79 -13.72
C SER A 637 -8.95 7.01 -12.27
N ASN A 638 -9.85 7.43 -11.38
CA ASN A 638 -9.60 7.61 -9.95
C ASN A 638 -9.57 6.29 -9.15
N LYS A 639 -10.07 5.18 -9.72
CA LYS A 639 -10.06 3.85 -9.11
C LYS A 639 -8.89 2.98 -9.60
N MET A 640 -8.14 3.45 -10.60
CA MET A 640 -6.99 2.72 -11.14
C MET A 640 -5.82 2.71 -10.15
N PRO A 641 -4.96 1.67 -10.15
CA PRO A 641 -3.80 1.62 -9.28
C PRO A 641 -2.88 2.84 -9.42
N GLY A 642 -2.22 3.25 -8.33
CA GLY A 642 -1.22 4.31 -8.37
C GLY A 642 -0.10 4.00 -9.36
N GLY A 643 0.33 4.99 -10.14
CA GLY A 643 1.30 4.81 -11.24
C GLY A 643 0.67 4.57 -12.61
N THR A 644 -0.66 4.46 -12.71
CA THR A 644 -1.36 4.37 -14.01
C THR A 644 -1.16 5.64 -14.84
N THR A 645 -0.80 5.47 -16.11
CA THR A 645 -0.60 6.58 -17.05
C THR A 645 -1.62 6.53 -18.19
N TYR A 646 -1.92 7.71 -18.74
CA TYR A 646 -2.96 7.92 -19.77
C TYR A 646 -2.36 8.75 -20.89
N ARG A 647 -2.36 8.21 -22.11
CA ARG A 647 -1.87 8.89 -23.31
C ARG A 647 -2.77 8.58 -24.49
N TRP A 648 -2.89 9.51 -25.43
CA TRP A 648 -3.56 9.19 -26.68
C TRP A 648 -2.70 8.22 -27.50
N LYS A 649 -3.21 7.02 -27.74
CA LYS A 649 -2.67 6.12 -28.78
C LYS A 649 -3.01 6.66 -30.17
N THR A 650 -4.25 7.15 -30.30
CA THR A 650 -4.74 7.84 -31.49
C THR A 650 -5.50 9.06 -31.02
N ALA A 651 -4.90 10.23 -31.22
CA ALA A 651 -5.53 11.49 -30.85
C ALA A 651 -6.79 11.73 -31.71
N PRO A 652 -7.88 12.25 -31.13
CA PRO A 652 -9.06 12.65 -31.89
C PRO A 652 -8.70 13.73 -32.92
N ASN A 653 -9.26 13.64 -34.12
CA ASN A 653 -9.10 14.69 -35.14
C ASN A 653 -10.05 15.85 -34.85
N THR A 654 -9.49 17.01 -34.47
CA THR A 654 -10.23 18.22 -34.10
C THR A 654 -10.33 19.26 -35.24
N SER A 655 -9.91 18.93 -36.46
CA SER A 655 -9.92 19.88 -37.59
C SER A 655 -11.33 20.27 -38.08
N GLN A 656 -12.35 19.46 -37.78
CA GLN A 656 -13.74 19.71 -38.14
C GLN A 656 -14.63 19.62 -36.89
N ALA A 657 -15.64 20.48 -36.81
CA ALA A 657 -16.64 20.43 -35.75
C ALA A 657 -17.55 19.19 -35.92
N GLY A 658 -18.01 18.63 -34.80
CA GLY A 658 -18.84 17.44 -34.74
C GLY A 658 -18.30 16.37 -33.80
N ASN A 659 -18.96 15.22 -33.76
CA ASN A 659 -18.56 14.10 -32.91
C ASN A 659 -17.45 13.29 -33.57
N THR A 660 -16.42 12.99 -32.80
CA THR A 660 -15.29 12.15 -33.18
C THR A 660 -14.90 11.24 -32.01
N THR A 661 -13.89 10.39 -32.21
CA THR A 661 -13.36 9.52 -31.16
C THR A 661 -11.85 9.56 -31.15
N GLY A 662 -11.25 9.37 -29.98
CA GLY A 662 -9.83 9.04 -29.86
C GLY A 662 -9.64 7.75 -29.07
N ILE A 663 -8.46 7.16 -29.17
CA ILE A 663 -8.10 5.96 -28.42
C ILE A 663 -7.08 6.34 -27.37
N VAL A 664 -7.43 6.17 -26.10
CA VAL A 664 -6.53 6.34 -24.96
C VAL A 664 -5.84 5.01 -24.67
N SER A 665 -4.50 5.02 -24.66
CA SER A 665 -3.66 3.97 -24.10
C SER A 665 -3.57 4.17 -22.58
N VAL A 666 -4.09 3.22 -21.81
CA VAL A 666 -4.03 3.21 -20.35
C VAL A 666 -3.03 2.14 -19.91
N THR A 667 -1.88 2.57 -19.38
CA THR A 667 -0.84 1.65 -18.90
C THR A 667 -0.91 1.58 -17.39
N VAL A 668 -1.22 0.39 -16.86
CA VAL A 668 -1.26 0.10 -15.41
C VAL A 668 0.01 -0.63 -14.98
N PRO A 669 0.57 -0.39 -13.78
CA PRO A 669 1.87 -0.97 -13.40
C PRO A 669 1.91 -2.49 -13.27
N ASP A 670 0.76 -3.13 -13.02
CA ASP A 670 0.63 -4.56 -12.77
C ASP A 670 0.17 -5.38 -13.99
N ARG A 671 0.16 -4.75 -15.18
CA ARG A 671 -0.20 -5.36 -16.46
C ARG A 671 0.82 -4.94 -17.51
N GLU A 672 1.36 -5.90 -18.25
CA GLU A 672 2.34 -5.63 -19.33
C GLU A 672 1.69 -4.91 -20.52
N GLU A 673 0.50 -5.34 -20.91
CA GLU A 673 -0.24 -4.72 -22.01
C GLU A 673 -0.99 -3.47 -21.53
N ALA A 674 -1.13 -2.45 -22.39
CA ALA A 674 -1.99 -1.30 -22.11
C ALA A 674 -3.45 -1.59 -22.49
N PHE A 675 -4.41 -0.96 -21.82
CA PHE A 675 -5.80 -0.97 -22.28
C PHE A 675 -5.99 0.10 -23.36
N GLU A 676 -6.86 -0.20 -24.32
CA GLU A 676 -7.28 0.76 -25.35
C GLU A 676 -8.73 1.15 -25.09
N VAL A 677 -8.93 2.42 -24.73
CA VAL A 677 -10.23 2.98 -24.40
C VAL A 677 -10.63 3.96 -25.49
N THR A 678 -11.70 3.66 -26.22
CA THR A 678 -12.27 4.57 -27.21
C THR A 678 -13.09 5.64 -26.50
N VAL A 679 -12.61 6.89 -26.52
CA VAL A 679 -13.22 8.03 -25.84
C VAL A 679 -14.01 8.88 -26.84
N PRO A 680 -15.29 9.16 -26.58
CA PRO A 680 -16.09 10.07 -27.41
C PRO A 680 -15.70 11.54 -27.16
N ILE A 681 -15.61 12.33 -28.23
CA ILE A 681 -15.24 13.75 -28.21
C ILE A 681 -16.23 14.54 -29.06
N GLU A 682 -16.71 15.67 -28.54
CA GLU A 682 -17.46 16.67 -29.28
C GLU A 682 -16.53 17.85 -29.60
N VAL A 683 -16.31 18.08 -30.89
CA VAL A 683 -15.53 19.23 -31.37
C VAL A 683 -16.49 20.37 -31.70
N PHE A 684 -16.34 21.50 -31.03
CA PHE A 684 -17.19 22.69 -31.24
C PHE A 684 -16.38 23.88 -31.74
N LEU A 685 -17.05 24.82 -32.41
CA LEU A 685 -16.44 26.10 -32.80
C LEU A 685 -16.38 27.02 -31.58
N ALA A 686 -15.27 27.75 -31.40
CA ALA A 686 -15.20 28.79 -30.39
C ALA A 686 -16.24 29.87 -30.66
N ASP A 687 -16.75 30.54 -29.62
CA ASP A 687 -17.73 31.60 -29.76
C ASP A 687 -17.13 32.86 -30.44
N ALA A 688 -15.86 33.19 -30.20
CA ALA A 688 -15.13 34.23 -30.96
C ALA A 688 -15.02 33.93 -32.48
N ASP A 689 -15.10 32.65 -32.89
CA ASP A 689 -15.15 32.29 -34.31
C ASP A 689 -16.57 32.38 -34.91
N LYS A 690 -17.60 32.47 -34.06
CA LYS A 690 -19.02 32.53 -34.47
C LYS A 690 -19.56 33.96 -34.47
N TYR A 691 -19.10 34.78 -33.54
CA TYR A 691 -19.59 36.13 -33.31
C TYR A 691 -18.46 37.14 -33.55
N THR A 692 -18.82 38.41 -33.76
CA THR A 692 -17.83 39.47 -33.97
C THR A 692 -18.35 40.72 -33.27
N PRO A 693 -17.65 41.24 -32.23
CA PRO A 693 -18.08 42.43 -31.53
C PRO A 693 -18.05 43.66 -32.43
N GLN A 694 -18.93 44.62 -32.15
CA GLN A 694 -19.02 45.91 -32.81
C GLN A 694 -18.93 47.04 -31.78
N THR A 695 -18.36 48.17 -32.18
CA THR A 695 -18.18 49.34 -31.32
C THR A 695 -18.88 50.57 -31.89
N THR A 696 -19.25 51.49 -31.01
CA THR A 696 -19.76 52.82 -31.36
C THR A 696 -18.84 53.90 -30.82
N SER A 697 -18.70 55.02 -31.54
CA SER A 697 -17.85 56.14 -31.10
C SER A 697 -18.54 56.95 -30.00
N ILE A 698 -17.75 57.41 -29.02
CA ILE A 698 -18.21 58.27 -27.92
C ILE A 698 -17.75 59.70 -28.22
N ILE A 699 -18.67 60.66 -28.20
CA ILE A 699 -18.35 62.08 -28.45
C ILE A 699 -18.51 62.86 -27.15
N LYS A 700 -17.46 63.58 -26.75
CA LYS A 700 -17.42 64.44 -25.55
C LYS A 700 -17.16 65.89 -25.92
N GLU A 701 -17.79 66.79 -25.19
CA GLU A 701 -17.46 68.22 -25.25
C GLU A 701 -16.14 68.47 -24.51
N TYR A 702 -15.44 69.55 -24.86
CA TYR A 702 -14.20 69.93 -24.18
C TYR A 702 -14.40 70.07 -22.66
N GLY A 703 -13.44 69.60 -21.87
CA GLY A 703 -13.49 69.58 -20.41
C GLY A 703 -14.31 68.44 -19.79
N THR A 704 -14.90 67.54 -20.59
CA THR A 704 -15.67 66.39 -20.10
C THR A 704 -14.91 65.08 -20.28
N SER A 705 -14.60 64.38 -19.17
CA SER A 705 -13.94 63.08 -19.20
C SER A 705 -14.90 61.96 -19.58
N THR A 706 -14.38 60.93 -20.26
CA THR A 706 -15.12 59.67 -20.51
C THR A 706 -14.90 58.69 -19.37
N THR A 707 -15.89 57.85 -19.05
CA THR A 707 -15.75 56.81 -18.02
C THR A 707 -15.56 55.43 -18.63
N GLU A 708 -15.02 54.50 -17.85
CA GLU A 708 -14.89 53.09 -18.25
C GLU A 708 -16.25 52.44 -18.58
N GLU A 709 -17.30 52.78 -17.83
CA GLU A 709 -18.66 52.29 -18.08
C GLU A 709 -19.20 52.72 -19.45
N GLU A 710 -18.90 53.95 -19.88
CA GLU A 710 -19.29 54.43 -21.21
C GLU A 710 -18.53 53.69 -22.32
N ILE A 711 -17.26 53.35 -22.09
CA ILE A 711 -16.45 52.55 -23.03
C ILE A 711 -17.00 51.13 -23.15
N ILE A 712 -17.28 50.47 -22.02
CA ILE A 712 -17.85 49.12 -22.01
C ILE A 712 -19.23 49.12 -22.67
N GLY A 713 -20.08 50.12 -22.36
CA GLY A 713 -21.41 50.26 -22.94
C GLY A 713 -21.43 50.56 -24.44
N ALA A 714 -20.30 50.99 -25.01
CA ALA A 714 -20.15 51.23 -26.45
C ALA A 714 -19.86 49.96 -27.26
N VAL A 715 -19.62 48.81 -26.61
CA VAL A 715 -19.35 47.52 -27.24
C VAL A 715 -20.59 46.62 -27.23
N THR A 716 -20.88 45.98 -28.36
CA THR A 716 -22.00 45.02 -28.51
C THR A 716 -21.54 43.79 -29.28
N VAL A 717 -22.19 42.64 -29.09
CA VAL A 717 -21.92 41.41 -29.85
C VAL A 717 -23.19 40.98 -30.60
N PRO A 718 -23.41 41.46 -31.84
CA PRO A 718 -24.61 41.16 -32.59
C PRO A 718 -24.81 39.66 -32.85
N GLY A 719 -26.05 39.19 -32.67
CA GLY A 719 -26.42 37.78 -32.91
C GLY A 719 -26.06 36.82 -31.78
N TYR A 720 -25.42 37.29 -30.70
CA TYR A 720 -25.26 36.51 -29.47
C TYR A 720 -26.63 36.30 -28.79
N PRO A 721 -26.91 35.13 -28.19
CA PRO A 721 -28.22 34.85 -27.57
C PRO A 721 -28.57 35.86 -26.46
N GLU A 722 -29.76 36.48 -26.55
CA GLU A 722 -30.21 37.52 -25.60
C GLU A 722 -30.34 36.99 -24.16
N ASP A 723 -30.63 35.70 -23.98
CA ASP A 723 -30.79 35.06 -22.68
C ASP A 723 -29.45 34.75 -21.98
N THR A 724 -28.32 34.84 -22.68
CA THR A 724 -26.97 34.59 -22.12
C THR A 724 -26.02 35.76 -22.31
N VAL A 725 -26.49 36.93 -22.77
CA VAL A 725 -25.64 38.10 -23.02
C VAL A 725 -24.94 38.61 -21.76
N ASP A 726 -25.57 38.45 -20.59
CA ASP A 726 -25.00 38.80 -19.28
C ASP A 726 -23.82 37.90 -18.87
N GLU A 727 -23.59 36.79 -19.58
CA GLU A 727 -22.45 35.91 -19.35
C GLU A 727 -21.17 36.36 -20.10
N LEU A 728 -21.27 37.36 -20.99
CA LEU A 728 -20.10 37.97 -21.62
C LEU A 728 -19.35 38.85 -20.61
N GLU A 729 -18.03 38.69 -20.56
CA GLU A 729 -17.16 39.58 -19.79
C GLU A 729 -16.52 40.58 -20.77
N ILE A 730 -16.89 41.86 -20.66
CA ILE A 730 -16.32 42.95 -21.46
C ILE A 730 -15.43 43.77 -20.53
N ALA A 731 -14.13 43.78 -20.80
CA ALA A 731 -13.15 44.42 -19.95
C ALA A 731 -12.28 45.39 -20.74
N LEU A 732 -11.97 46.51 -20.10
CA LEU A 732 -11.02 47.49 -20.62
C LEU A 732 -9.59 46.95 -20.47
N ASP A 733 -8.80 46.98 -21.55
CA ASP A 733 -7.42 46.47 -21.51
C ASP A 733 -6.51 47.43 -20.71
N ASN A 734 -6.70 48.75 -20.84
CA ASN A 734 -5.89 49.75 -20.15
C ASN A 734 -6.62 51.08 -19.91
N ALA A 735 -6.86 51.39 -18.62
CA ALA A 735 -7.49 52.64 -18.18
C ALA A 735 -6.74 53.92 -18.58
N THR A 736 -5.42 53.88 -18.83
CA THR A 736 -4.67 55.08 -19.23
C THR A 736 -4.95 55.55 -20.66
N GLN A 737 -5.68 54.75 -21.45
CA GLN A 737 -6.08 55.13 -22.82
C GLN A 737 -7.31 56.04 -22.84
N ILE A 738 -8.05 56.14 -21.72
CA ILE A 738 -9.22 57.00 -21.62
C ILE A 738 -8.76 58.48 -21.59
N PRO A 739 -9.23 59.33 -22.52
CA PRO A 739 -8.86 60.74 -22.51
C PRO A 739 -9.48 61.49 -21.33
N ASP A 740 -8.75 62.46 -20.79
CA ASP A 740 -9.19 63.29 -19.66
C ASP A 740 -10.23 64.36 -20.04
N GLY A 741 -10.48 64.54 -21.35
CA GLY A 741 -11.42 65.51 -21.90
C GLY A 741 -10.84 66.90 -22.11
N ASN A 742 -9.59 67.18 -21.73
CA ASN A 742 -8.99 68.53 -21.79
C ASN A 742 -8.12 68.75 -23.04
N THR A 743 -8.02 67.74 -23.90
CA THR A 743 -7.31 67.83 -25.18
C THR A 743 -8.24 67.33 -26.28
N ALA A 744 -8.46 68.14 -27.29
CA ALA A 744 -9.30 67.77 -28.43
C ALA A 744 -8.61 66.71 -29.30
N GLY A 745 -9.38 65.76 -29.83
CA GLY A 745 -8.86 64.70 -30.70
C GLY A 745 -9.62 63.38 -30.59
N ASP A 746 -9.20 62.41 -31.41
CA ASP A 746 -9.72 61.04 -31.42
C ASP A 746 -8.76 60.09 -30.69
N TYR A 747 -9.27 59.39 -29.68
CA TYR A 747 -8.53 58.50 -28.81
C TYR A 747 -9.05 57.06 -28.95
N PRO A 748 -8.29 56.13 -29.53
CA PRO A 748 -8.66 54.71 -29.57
C PRO A 748 -8.40 54.06 -28.21
N VAL A 749 -9.39 53.33 -27.70
CA VAL A 749 -9.37 52.63 -26.41
C VAL A 749 -9.60 51.13 -26.66
N ASP A 750 -8.68 50.28 -26.20
CA ASP A 750 -8.70 48.82 -26.43
C ASP A 750 -9.61 48.11 -25.43
N VAL A 751 -10.49 47.24 -25.93
CA VAL A 751 -11.45 46.45 -25.14
C VAL A 751 -11.38 44.97 -25.54
N THR A 752 -11.38 44.09 -24.55
CA THR A 752 -11.46 42.63 -24.74
C THR A 752 -12.86 42.14 -24.38
N VAL A 753 -13.45 41.32 -25.26
CA VAL A 753 -14.69 40.59 -25.02
C VAL A 753 -14.35 39.12 -24.80
N THR A 754 -14.62 38.61 -23.62
CA THR A 754 -14.41 37.21 -23.24
C THR A 754 -15.74 36.47 -23.21
N TYR A 755 -15.83 35.39 -23.99
CA TYR A 755 -17.01 34.54 -24.08
C TYR A 755 -17.03 33.46 -22.97
N PRO A 756 -18.20 32.89 -22.63
CA PRO A 756 -18.30 31.82 -21.62
C PRO A 756 -17.49 30.55 -21.93
N ASP A 757 -17.19 30.30 -23.21
CA ASP A 757 -16.32 29.19 -23.63
C ASP A 757 -14.81 29.48 -23.49
N GLY A 758 -14.46 30.69 -23.02
CA GLY A 758 -13.12 31.17 -22.78
C GLY A 758 -12.40 31.70 -24.03
N SER A 759 -13.07 31.77 -25.18
CA SER A 759 -12.53 32.48 -26.34
C SER A 759 -12.62 34.00 -26.14
N GLU A 760 -11.79 34.76 -26.85
CA GLU A 760 -11.67 36.23 -26.69
C GLU A 760 -11.62 36.93 -28.05
N ASP A 761 -12.30 38.07 -28.16
CA ASP A 761 -12.18 39.03 -29.25
C ASP A 761 -11.61 40.36 -28.73
N LYS A 762 -10.79 41.03 -29.55
CA LYS A 762 -10.26 42.36 -29.25
C LYS A 762 -10.82 43.41 -30.20
N VAL A 763 -11.37 44.49 -29.65
CA VAL A 763 -11.96 45.60 -30.41
C VAL A 763 -11.53 46.96 -29.86
N GLN A 764 -11.72 48.03 -30.65
CA GLN A 764 -11.36 49.40 -30.27
C GLN A 764 -12.59 50.31 -30.26
N VAL A 765 -12.76 51.06 -29.17
CA VAL A 765 -13.75 52.14 -29.04
C VAL A 765 -13.04 53.47 -29.27
N THR A 766 -13.55 54.30 -30.18
CA THR A 766 -13.00 55.64 -30.43
C THR A 766 -13.73 56.69 -29.59
N VAL A 767 -12.98 57.43 -28.77
CA VAL A 767 -13.47 58.59 -28.02
C VAL A 767 -13.03 59.87 -28.70
N THR A 768 -13.96 60.70 -29.13
CA THR A 768 -13.71 62.01 -29.76
C THR A 768 -13.99 63.13 -28.76
N VAL A 769 -12.98 63.93 -28.43
CA VAL A 769 -13.13 65.16 -27.63
C VAL A 769 -13.16 66.36 -28.59
N LYS A 770 -14.24 67.16 -28.53
CA LYS A 770 -14.40 68.37 -29.35
C LYS A 770 -13.44 69.50 -28.91
N GLU A 771 -13.26 70.48 -29.79
CA GLU A 771 -12.49 71.69 -29.49
C GLU A 771 -13.18 72.57 -28.44
N GLN A 772 -12.38 73.34 -27.70
CA GLN A 772 -12.86 74.38 -26.79
C GLN A 772 -13.47 75.54 -27.59
N LYS A 773 -14.59 76.11 -27.11
CA LYS A 773 -15.25 77.26 -27.74
C LYS A 773 -14.39 78.53 -27.65
N ASP A 774 -14.48 79.39 -28.66
CA ASP A 774 -13.65 80.58 -28.79
C ASP A 774 -13.98 81.66 -27.74
N ASN A 775 -15.27 81.91 -27.43
CA ASN A 775 -15.66 82.84 -26.36
C ASN A 775 -15.26 82.40 -24.94
N GLU A 776 -14.89 81.14 -24.75
CA GLU A 776 -14.34 80.62 -23.49
C GLU A 776 -12.80 80.65 -23.48
N LYS A 777 -12.18 80.87 -24.65
CA LYS A 777 -10.74 80.82 -24.88
C LYS A 777 -10.10 82.22 -25.02
N TYR A 778 -10.82 83.17 -25.61
CA TYR A 778 -10.34 84.54 -25.88
C TYR A 778 -11.09 85.57 -25.02
N ILE A 779 -10.47 86.73 -24.78
CA ILE A 779 -11.06 87.87 -24.05
C ILE A 779 -10.80 89.13 -24.89
N PRO A 780 -11.82 89.84 -25.38
CA PRO A 780 -11.65 90.96 -26.32
C PRO A 780 -11.21 92.24 -25.61
N GLU A 781 -10.23 92.94 -26.19
CA GLU A 781 -9.72 94.22 -25.68
C GLU A 781 -9.95 95.38 -26.66
N PHE A 782 -10.29 96.57 -26.15
CA PHE A 782 -10.55 97.78 -26.95
C PHE A 782 -9.69 98.98 -26.53
N ASP A 783 -9.27 99.80 -27.49
CA ASP A 783 -8.62 101.10 -27.26
C ASP A 783 -9.64 102.22 -26.95
N GLN A 784 -9.21 103.25 -26.20
CA GLN A 784 -10.03 104.43 -25.89
C GLN A 784 -10.07 105.43 -27.05
N ILE A 785 -11.24 106.01 -27.33
CA ILE A 785 -11.45 107.03 -28.37
C ILE A 785 -11.56 108.43 -27.74
N ASN A 786 -10.92 109.45 -28.34
CA ASN A 786 -10.96 110.84 -27.88
C ASN A 786 -11.46 111.79 -28.99
N LYS A 787 -12.30 112.77 -28.62
CA LYS A 787 -12.97 113.72 -29.51
C LYS A 787 -12.90 115.15 -28.96
N ASN A 788 -12.84 116.13 -29.84
CA ASN A 788 -13.01 117.55 -29.48
C ASN A 788 -14.48 117.96 -29.54
N TYR A 789 -14.85 119.05 -28.87
CA TYR A 789 -16.19 119.61 -28.94
C TYR A 789 -16.57 119.97 -30.38
N GLY A 790 -17.73 119.49 -30.82
CA GLY A 790 -18.21 119.55 -32.20
C GLY A 790 -17.89 118.31 -33.05
N GLU A 791 -17.11 117.35 -32.55
CA GLU A 791 -16.78 116.11 -33.27
C GLU A 791 -17.63 114.92 -32.79
N ALA A 792 -18.51 114.43 -33.65
CA ALA A 792 -19.29 113.22 -33.36
C ALA A 792 -18.43 111.94 -33.46
N THR A 793 -18.78 110.94 -32.65
CA THR A 793 -18.20 109.59 -32.72
C THR A 793 -19.01 108.71 -33.66
N THR A 794 -18.32 107.87 -34.42
CA THR A 794 -18.93 106.97 -35.42
C THR A 794 -18.82 105.50 -35.01
N GLU A 795 -19.72 104.64 -35.53
CA GLU A 795 -19.64 103.19 -35.31
C GLU A 795 -18.34 102.58 -35.81
N GLU A 796 -17.78 103.08 -36.91
CA GLU A 796 -16.53 102.56 -37.48
C GLU A 796 -15.35 102.76 -36.54
N GLU A 797 -15.31 103.89 -35.82
CA GLU A 797 -14.27 104.15 -34.82
C GLU A 797 -14.41 103.22 -33.62
N ILE A 798 -15.64 102.89 -33.21
CA ILE A 798 -15.90 101.93 -32.12
C ILE A 798 -15.47 100.51 -32.52
N LYS A 799 -15.79 100.08 -33.74
CA LYS A 799 -15.37 98.78 -34.27
C LYS A 799 -13.86 98.69 -34.45
N GLY A 800 -13.25 99.77 -34.93
CA GLY A 800 -11.81 99.87 -35.14
C GLY A 800 -10.98 99.95 -33.85
N ALA A 801 -11.61 100.09 -32.68
CA ALA A 801 -10.91 100.09 -31.40
C ALA A 801 -10.54 98.69 -30.91
N LEU A 802 -11.10 97.61 -31.48
CA LEU A 802 -10.77 96.23 -31.09
C LEU A 802 -9.31 95.92 -31.41
N LYS A 803 -8.58 95.35 -30.44
CA LYS A 803 -7.23 94.83 -30.64
C LYS A 803 -7.28 93.45 -31.29
N GLU A 804 -6.84 93.36 -32.54
CA GLU A 804 -6.85 92.11 -33.31
C GLU A 804 -6.12 90.96 -32.61
N GLU A 805 -5.06 91.23 -31.84
CA GLU A 805 -4.32 90.19 -31.11
C GLU A 805 -5.08 89.55 -29.94
N SER A 806 -6.19 90.15 -29.50
CA SER A 806 -6.99 89.67 -28.36
C SER A 806 -8.00 88.58 -28.75
N VAL A 807 -8.23 88.38 -30.05
CA VAL A 807 -9.28 87.51 -30.61
C VAL A 807 -8.78 86.77 -31.87
N PRO A 808 -9.45 85.69 -32.32
CA PRO A 808 -9.08 84.99 -33.55
C PRO A 808 -9.48 85.77 -34.82
N GLU A 809 -8.86 85.43 -35.96
CA GLU A 809 -9.18 86.02 -37.26
C GLU A 809 -10.66 85.82 -37.64
N ASN A 810 -11.29 86.83 -38.24
CA ASN A 810 -12.72 86.91 -38.60
C ASN A 810 -13.68 87.06 -37.40
N THR A 811 -13.21 87.65 -36.29
CA THR A 811 -14.08 88.12 -35.22
C THR A 811 -14.80 89.42 -35.66
N GLU A 812 -16.11 89.49 -35.46
CA GLU A 812 -16.93 90.65 -35.82
C GLU A 812 -17.38 91.44 -34.57
N VAL A 813 -17.38 92.77 -34.65
CA VAL A 813 -17.86 93.67 -33.58
C VAL A 813 -19.10 94.42 -34.05
N THR A 814 -20.16 94.36 -33.25
CA THR A 814 -21.42 95.08 -33.49
C THR A 814 -21.69 96.07 -32.36
N VAL A 815 -21.99 97.33 -32.69
CA VAL A 815 -22.37 98.36 -31.71
C VAL A 815 -23.86 98.20 -31.41
N LYS A 816 -24.25 98.07 -30.12
CA LYS A 816 -25.64 97.78 -29.76
C LYS A 816 -26.61 98.95 -30.00
N ASN A 817 -26.20 100.17 -29.61
CA ASN A 817 -27.04 101.37 -29.66
C ASN A 817 -26.37 102.48 -30.48
N PRO A 818 -26.28 102.34 -31.81
CA PRO A 818 -25.55 103.28 -32.65
C PRO A 818 -26.17 104.68 -32.72
N GLU A 819 -27.48 104.80 -32.47
CA GLU A 819 -28.16 106.10 -32.46
C GLU A 819 -27.78 106.98 -31.26
N ASN A 820 -27.21 106.38 -30.21
CA ASN A 820 -26.85 107.07 -28.96
C ASN A 820 -25.34 107.35 -28.84
N LEU A 821 -24.61 107.32 -29.96
CA LEU A 821 -23.21 107.69 -29.95
C LEU A 821 -23.04 109.18 -29.58
N PRO A 822 -21.96 109.56 -28.87
CA PRO A 822 -21.72 110.95 -28.50
C PRO A 822 -21.64 111.85 -29.74
N ASP A 823 -22.47 112.89 -29.77
CA ASP A 823 -22.58 113.84 -30.89
C ASP A 823 -21.46 114.91 -30.90
N GLY A 824 -20.61 114.89 -29.87
CA GLY A 824 -19.53 115.85 -29.68
C GLY A 824 -19.97 117.20 -29.12
N MET A 825 -21.28 117.43 -28.91
CA MET A 825 -21.80 118.72 -28.44
C MET A 825 -21.94 118.79 -26.92
N THR A 826 -21.65 117.68 -26.24
CA THR A 826 -21.64 117.60 -24.77
C THR A 826 -20.27 117.06 -24.34
N GLU A 827 -19.56 117.82 -23.51
CA GLU A 827 -18.31 117.34 -22.91
C GLU A 827 -18.55 116.20 -21.90
N GLY A 828 -17.65 115.21 -21.85
CA GLY A 828 -17.78 114.06 -20.93
C GLY A 828 -17.16 112.75 -21.43
N THR A 829 -17.26 111.70 -20.61
CA THR A 829 -16.84 110.31 -20.92
C THR A 829 -18.08 109.44 -21.09
N PHE A 830 -18.10 108.61 -22.15
CA PHE A 830 -19.22 107.78 -22.55
C PHE A 830 -18.75 106.33 -22.75
N GLU A 831 -19.53 105.37 -22.24
CA GLU A 831 -19.29 103.92 -22.41
C GLU A 831 -20.27 103.36 -23.46
N ILE A 832 -19.74 102.72 -24.50
CA ILE A 832 -20.50 102.22 -25.65
C ILE A 832 -20.52 100.70 -25.62
N GLU A 833 -21.69 100.10 -25.47
CA GLU A 833 -21.83 98.64 -25.48
C GLU A 833 -21.66 98.05 -26.90
N VAL A 834 -20.85 97.00 -26.99
CA VAL A 834 -20.57 96.25 -28.21
C VAL A 834 -20.74 94.75 -27.97
N THR A 835 -21.07 94.01 -29.03
CA THR A 835 -21.11 92.55 -29.06
C THR A 835 -19.97 92.05 -29.95
N VAL A 836 -19.18 91.09 -29.45
CA VAL A 836 -18.08 90.43 -30.14
C VAL A 836 -18.54 89.04 -30.55
N GLU A 837 -18.51 88.73 -31.85
CA GLU A 837 -18.91 87.43 -32.41
C GLU A 837 -17.69 86.73 -33.02
N TYR A 838 -17.44 85.49 -32.59
CA TYR A 838 -16.28 84.67 -32.94
C TYR A 838 -16.56 83.75 -34.15
N PRO A 839 -15.52 83.26 -34.85
CA PRO A 839 -15.68 82.39 -36.02
C PRO A 839 -16.41 81.06 -35.76
N ASP A 840 -16.37 80.55 -34.53
CA ASP A 840 -17.08 79.34 -34.12
C ASP A 840 -18.60 79.58 -33.88
N GLY A 841 -19.07 80.81 -34.09
CA GLY A 841 -20.45 81.25 -33.89
C GLY A 841 -20.81 81.56 -32.45
N THR A 842 -19.84 81.55 -31.52
CA THR A 842 -20.04 82.04 -30.15
C THR A 842 -19.90 83.56 -30.08
N SER A 843 -20.48 84.19 -29.05
CA SER A 843 -20.42 85.66 -28.90
C SER A 843 -20.42 86.08 -27.42
N GLU A 844 -19.96 87.30 -27.15
CA GLU A 844 -20.04 87.95 -25.84
C GLU A 844 -20.25 89.47 -25.94
N ASP A 845 -20.68 90.12 -24.84
CA ASP A 845 -20.96 91.55 -24.77
C ASP A 845 -19.94 92.28 -23.89
N THR A 846 -19.47 93.45 -24.33
CA THR A 846 -18.47 94.29 -23.62
C THR A 846 -18.64 95.78 -23.97
N THR A 847 -17.73 96.66 -23.55
CA THR A 847 -17.85 98.13 -23.68
C THR A 847 -16.59 98.83 -24.20
N VAL A 848 -16.75 99.89 -24.99
CA VAL A 848 -15.70 100.78 -25.51
C VAL A 848 -15.85 102.20 -24.92
N GLN A 849 -14.75 102.84 -24.51
CA GLN A 849 -14.77 104.19 -23.92
C GLN A 849 -14.52 105.32 -24.95
N VAL A 850 -15.32 106.39 -24.86
CA VAL A 850 -15.24 107.60 -25.70
C VAL A 850 -15.19 108.86 -24.84
N VAL A 851 -14.31 109.83 -25.11
CA VAL A 851 -14.15 111.07 -24.32
C VAL A 851 -14.27 112.34 -25.20
N VAL A 852 -15.05 113.34 -24.80
CA VAL A 852 -15.28 114.63 -25.51
C VAL A 852 -14.84 115.85 -24.65
N THR A 853 -14.11 116.83 -25.23
CA THR A 853 -13.54 118.01 -24.51
C THR A 853 -13.86 119.37 -25.19
N ASP A 854 -14.35 120.42 -24.47
CA ASP A 854 -14.59 121.79 -25.01
C ASP A 854 -13.38 122.73 -24.91
N ASN A 855 -12.97 123.30 -26.05
CA ASN A 855 -11.73 124.05 -26.22
C ASN A 855 -11.93 125.55 -26.62
N ARG A 856 -13.16 126.10 -26.59
CA ARG A 856 -13.46 127.51 -26.99
C ARG A 856 -13.03 128.57 -25.95
N THR A 857 -12.72 129.79 -26.39
CA THR A 857 -12.37 130.97 -25.54
C THR A 857 -13.62 131.71 -25.01
N ASP A 858 -13.48 132.61 -24.03
CA ASP A 858 -14.61 133.32 -23.41
C ASP A 858 -15.18 134.43 -24.32
N ALA A 859 -14.35 135.18 -25.07
CA ALA A 859 -14.86 136.07 -26.11
C ALA A 859 -15.66 135.34 -27.21
N GLU A 860 -15.42 134.04 -27.43
CA GLU A 860 -16.23 133.22 -28.35
C GLU A 860 -17.50 132.66 -27.69
N LYS A 861 -17.61 132.74 -26.35
CA LYS A 861 -18.75 132.26 -25.57
C LYS A 861 -19.74 133.36 -25.18
N TYR A 862 -19.30 134.61 -25.03
CA TYR A 862 -20.08 135.72 -24.45
C TYR A 862 -20.14 136.96 -25.36
N THR A 863 -21.09 137.88 -25.14
CA THR A 863 -21.26 139.13 -25.92
C THR A 863 -21.81 140.24 -25.00
N PRO A 864 -21.15 141.41 -24.85
CA PRO A 864 -21.45 142.36 -23.81
C PRO A 864 -22.57 143.31 -24.20
N GLU A 865 -23.51 143.56 -23.28
CA GLU A 865 -24.63 144.49 -23.46
C GLU A 865 -24.54 145.69 -22.51
N PHE A 866 -24.85 146.90 -23.01
CA PHE A 866 -24.86 148.14 -22.22
C PHE A 866 -26.23 148.83 -22.22
N ASP A 867 -26.61 149.42 -21.08
CA ASP A 867 -27.79 150.28 -20.94
C ASP A 867 -27.53 151.71 -21.49
N GLN A 868 -28.57 152.35 -22.03
CA GLN A 868 -28.50 153.73 -22.53
C GLN A 868 -28.50 154.74 -21.38
N ILE A 869 -27.66 155.79 -21.47
CA ILE A 869 -27.56 156.87 -20.47
C ILE A 869 -28.29 158.12 -20.98
N GLU A 870 -29.15 158.73 -20.16
CA GLU A 870 -29.85 159.99 -20.48
C GLU A 870 -29.40 161.13 -19.55
N LYS A 871 -29.16 162.32 -20.10
CA LYS A 871 -28.75 163.54 -19.39
C LYS A 871 -29.69 164.69 -19.74
N ASN A 872 -29.91 165.60 -18.80
CA ASN A 872 -30.63 166.84 -19.09
C ASN A 872 -29.69 167.89 -19.66
N TYR A 873 -30.20 168.80 -20.49
CA TYR A 873 -29.43 169.94 -21.00
C TYR A 873 -28.76 170.73 -19.86
N GLY A 874 -27.44 170.84 -19.92
CA GLY A 874 -26.57 171.44 -18.91
C GLY A 874 -25.81 170.45 -18.02
N GLU A 875 -26.05 169.13 -18.11
CA GLU A 875 -25.39 168.09 -17.33
C GLU A 875 -24.32 167.32 -18.13
N ALA A 876 -23.08 167.29 -17.63
CA ALA A 876 -22.01 166.50 -18.24
C ALA A 876 -22.10 165.00 -17.89
N THR A 877 -21.62 164.15 -18.80
CA THR A 877 -21.50 162.68 -18.58
C THR A 877 -20.12 162.32 -18.06
N THR A 878 -20.05 161.34 -17.16
CA THR A 878 -18.80 160.86 -16.54
C THR A 878 -18.44 159.44 -16.98
N GLU A 879 -17.16 159.06 -16.91
CA GLU A 879 -16.72 157.68 -17.22
C GLU A 879 -17.37 156.62 -16.33
N GLU A 880 -17.61 156.92 -15.06
CA GLU A 880 -18.23 155.95 -14.14
C GLU A 880 -19.64 155.58 -14.57
N GLU A 881 -20.39 156.53 -15.14
CA GLU A 881 -21.73 156.26 -15.67
C GLU A 881 -21.66 155.36 -16.91
N ILE A 882 -20.64 155.54 -17.77
CA ILE A 882 -20.40 154.67 -18.94
C ILE A 882 -20.05 153.25 -18.51
N LYS A 883 -19.16 153.10 -17.54
CA LYS A 883 -18.76 151.78 -17.02
C LYS A 883 -19.91 151.09 -16.30
N GLY A 884 -20.71 151.86 -15.56
CA GLY A 884 -21.88 151.37 -14.84
C GLY A 884 -23.05 150.95 -15.73
N ALA A 885 -22.99 151.16 -17.04
CA ALA A 885 -24.02 150.73 -17.97
C ALA A 885 -23.91 149.26 -18.42
N LEU A 886 -22.80 148.54 -18.14
CA LEU A 886 -22.65 147.13 -18.54
C LEU A 886 -23.63 146.22 -17.78
N LYS A 887 -24.33 145.34 -18.48
CA LYS A 887 -25.14 144.27 -17.88
C LYS A 887 -24.28 143.09 -17.48
N GLU A 888 -24.12 142.87 -16.18
CA GLU A 888 -23.28 141.79 -15.63
C GLU A 888 -23.69 140.39 -16.13
N GLU A 889 -24.97 140.13 -16.42
CA GLU A 889 -25.43 138.82 -16.91
C GLU A 889 -25.00 138.50 -18.36
N SER A 890 -24.53 139.49 -19.12
CA SER A 890 -24.11 139.31 -20.51
C SER A 890 -22.68 138.77 -20.66
N VAL A 891 -21.93 138.72 -19.56
CA VAL A 891 -20.50 138.39 -19.52
C VAL A 891 -20.16 137.56 -18.28
N PRO A 892 -19.03 136.83 -18.25
CA PRO A 892 -18.57 136.09 -17.07
C PRO A 892 -18.10 137.04 -15.95
N GLU A 893 -18.06 136.54 -14.71
CA GLU A 893 -17.59 137.33 -13.56
C GLU A 893 -16.13 137.82 -13.75
N ASN A 894 -15.85 139.07 -13.34
CA ASN A 894 -14.57 139.79 -13.48
C ASN A 894 -14.27 140.37 -14.87
N THR A 895 -15.30 140.64 -15.68
CA THR A 895 -15.17 141.45 -16.89
C THR A 895 -14.98 142.94 -16.56
N GLU A 896 -14.00 143.60 -17.18
CA GLU A 896 -13.69 145.03 -16.97
C GLU A 896 -14.06 145.90 -18.18
N VAL A 897 -14.55 147.13 -17.94
CA VAL A 897 -14.89 148.12 -18.99
C VAL A 897 -14.03 149.36 -18.89
N THR A 898 -13.44 149.77 -20.02
CA THR A 898 -12.60 150.98 -20.11
C THR A 898 -13.13 151.94 -21.17
N VAL A 899 -13.29 153.23 -20.84
CA VAL A 899 -13.72 154.27 -21.79
C VAL A 899 -12.53 154.75 -22.60
N LYS A 900 -12.61 154.70 -23.94
CA LYS A 900 -11.45 154.97 -24.80
C LYS A 900 -11.03 156.43 -24.86
N ASN A 901 -11.98 157.37 -24.87
CA ASN A 901 -11.68 158.80 -25.05
C ASN A 901 -12.45 159.69 -24.05
N PRO A 902 -12.01 159.74 -22.78
CA PRO A 902 -12.73 160.41 -21.70
C PRO A 902 -12.92 161.92 -21.85
N GLU A 903 -11.97 162.60 -22.49
CA GLU A 903 -12.02 164.05 -22.67
C GLU A 903 -13.10 164.48 -23.68
N SER A 904 -13.63 163.54 -24.46
CA SER A 904 -14.67 163.78 -25.48
C SER A 904 -16.07 163.40 -24.99
N LEU A 905 -16.25 163.15 -23.70
CA LEU A 905 -17.57 162.91 -23.12
C LEU A 905 -18.46 164.17 -23.27
N PRO A 906 -19.78 164.00 -23.52
CA PRO A 906 -20.67 165.13 -23.72
C PRO A 906 -20.71 166.05 -22.49
N ASP A 907 -20.47 167.34 -22.70
CA ASP A 907 -20.44 168.37 -21.65
C ASP A 907 -21.83 168.83 -21.19
N GLY A 908 -22.88 168.29 -21.82
CA GLY A 908 -24.28 168.62 -21.53
C GLY A 908 -24.81 169.85 -22.28
N MET A 909 -23.97 170.59 -23.02
CA MET A 909 -24.36 171.88 -23.60
C MET A 909 -24.82 171.77 -25.07
N THR A 910 -24.75 170.57 -25.64
CA THR A 910 -25.18 170.28 -27.01
C THR A 910 -26.18 169.13 -26.96
N GLU A 911 -27.44 169.40 -27.34
CA GLU A 911 -28.46 168.35 -27.43
C GLU A 911 -28.09 167.34 -28.54
N GLY A 912 -28.24 166.05 -28.27
CA GLY A 912 -27.94 164.98 -29.22
C GLY A 912 -27.62 163.62 -28.59
N THR A 913 -27.55 162.59 -29.42
CA THR A 913 -27.08 161.25 -29.04
C THR A 913 -25.59 161.10 -29.38
N PHE A 914 -24.81 160.67 -28.41
CA PHE A 914 -23.37 160.46 -28.48
C PHE A 914 -23.07 158.99 -28.23
N GLU A 915 -22.26 158.37 -29.09
CA GLU A 915 -21.78 157.01 -28.90
C GLU A 915 -20.38 157.05 -28.32
N ILE A 916 -20.22 156.42 -27.16
CA ILE A 916 -18.97 156.40 -26.40
C ILE A 916 -18.33 155.03 -26.56
N GLU A 917 -17.18 154.99 -27.23
CA GLU A 917 -16.43 153.73 -27.39
C GLU A 917 -15.85 153.24 -26.06
N VAL A 918 -16.07 151.96 -25.78
CA VAL A 918 -15.55 151.23 -24.63
C VAL A 918 -14.88 149.93 -25.07
N THR A 919 -13.90 149.47 -24.29
CA THR A 919 -13.30 148.15 -24.43
C THR A 919 -13.75 147.28 -23.26
N VAL A 920 -14.20 146.05 -23.56
CA VAL A 920 -14.63 145.02 -22.60
C VAL A 920 -13.58 143.92 -22.55
N GLU A 921 -13.01 143.64 -21.38
CA GLU A 921 -11.95 142.64 -21.18
C GLU A 921 -12.44 141.50 -20.29
N TYR A 922 -12.31 140.26 -20.75
CA TYR A 922 -12.81 139.02 -20.14
C TYR A 922 -11.76 138.31 -19.26
N PRO A 923 -12.18 137.41 -18.34
CA PRO A 923 -11.27 136.73 -17.40
C PRO A 923 -10.21 135.83 -18.04
N ASP A 924 -10.49 135.26 -19.22
CA ASP A 924 -9.51 134.45 -19.98
C ASP A 924 -8.45 135.30 -20.70
N GLY A 925 -8.50 136.63 -20.53
CA GLY A 925 -7.57 137.59 -21.13
C GLY A 925 -7.95 138.02 -22.55
N THR A 926 -9.08 137.57 -23.08
CA THR A 926 -9.63 138.07 -24.36
C THR A 926 -10.37 139.39 -24.14
N SER A 927 -10.46 140.26 -25.16
CA SER A 927 -11.21 141.54 -25.09
C SER A 927 -11.85 141.90 -26.42
N GLU A 928 -12.89 142.73 -26.37
CA GLU A 928 -13.57 143.29 -27.55
C GLU A 928 -13.97 144.76 -27.35
N ASP A 929 -14.10 145.50 -28.46
CA ASP A 929 -14.49 146.91 -28.47
C ASP A 929 -15.95 147.08 -28.85
N THR A 930 -16.68 147.92 -28.12
CA THR A 930 -18.09 148.24 -28.38
C THR A 930 -18.40 149.69 -27.99
N THR A 931 -19.67 150.09 -28.01
CA THR A 931 -20.10 151.48 -27.78
C THR A 931 -21.27 151.56 -26.81
N VAL A 932 -21.25 152.58 -25.95
CA VAL A 932 -22.35 152.92 -25.03
C VAL A 932 -23.03 154.20 -25.51
N GLN A 933 -24.36 154.21 -25.62
CA GLN A 933 -25.12 155.38 -26.05
C GLN A 933 -25.44 156.32 -24.89
N VAL A 934 -25.17 157.62 -25.09
CA VAL A 934 -25.50 158.72 -24.17
C VAL A 934 -26.36 159.74 -24.91
N VAL A 935 -27.49 160.16 -24.35
CA VAL A 935 -28.40 161.16 -24.93
C VAL A 935 -28.46 162.38 -24.03
N VAL A 936 -28.18 163.58 -24.57
CA VAL A 936 -28.21 164.90 -23.87
C VAL A 936 -29.37 165.75 -24.36
#